data_AF-A0A9Q4PXF5-F1
#
_entry.id   AF-A0A9Q4PXF5-F1
#
_cell.length_a   1.000
_cell.length_b   1.000
_cell.length_c   1.000
_cell.angle_alpha   90.00
_cell.angle_beta   90.00
_cell.angle_gamma   90.00
#
_symmetry.space_group_name_H-M   'P 1'
#
loop_
_entity.id
_entity.type
_entity.pdbx_description
1 polymer ?
#
loop_
_entity_poly.entity_id
_entity_poly.type
_entity_poly.pdbx_seq_one_letter_code
_entity_poly.pdbx_strand_id
1 'polypeptide(L)'
;MEKSVLSIILAVGVAVVVVAGAAVLLGTGSSDSAEMPHVEMPSASDSSGSAGAGAPSQGNVAPEATQAQTESNAADTDTEKPTATSATEEPTEEPTPEETVEPEATVSVGMAAYEADDDDSSNTPTSRTVTDMNGNTVTIPYNVKRVVCLYAPAAAMVMAMDDGQARFLVGVDGDARDDEGFNTIDPTMAKKTVVVEADGSLNKETLLSLDPDVIIAKTCGPAPDFEGIGVPVVWINTASLANVDTALTLIGDVLNRHDRAAELVSYLDTKRNAVLDATCDIPACEHEGLYLSGSAPLKTFAGGKFHEEWTNGAGCDLVSSELVGNYKPTVSIETIIGWNPDLIILSNSLCTDDVLDDPAWKDISAVEHHRVYCVPRFVGDWASPVPESVLGMMWIANGTYHDCIDLDMVQETEDFYKEFYNYDMSDDDACELMGAFPACRTKTITDMAGNTVTIPYDVQKVVAVYAPAAAMIMAIDEGSAERLVGIDSCAQVDEGFNAIDPTIASKAVVVAAGSSDANKEMILSLNPDVIIAKTCLPITGLDDIGVPVVKIDPSSLTNVDSAITLLGNVLNKPDRAADLVSYLDDKRASVTDLTDGIAMDDRKGLYLSGSAPLKTFAGGKFHQEWTEGAGCRLVSADLVGNYKPTVSIETIIGWNPDIVLLSNTLDPSVVLNDATWQDISAVENDTVYRVPRFVGDWASPVPESVLGMMWVADGACPDVVDLDIIEETEAFYNEFYFYEMDDAEAKEIIGPFVQIPAAA
;
A
#
# COMPACT_ATOMS: atom_id res chain seq x y z
N MET A 1 11.90 -2.70 60.18
CA MET A 1 11.70 -1.50 61.03
C MET A 1 11.21 -0.41 60.10
N GLU A 2 9.90 -0.22 59.95
CA GLU A 2 8.93 0.28 60.93
C GLU A 2 9.09 1.77 61.29
N LYS A 3 7.94 2.46 61.24
CA LYS A 3 7.51 3.62 62.05
C LYS A 3 8.21 4.97 61.79
N SER A 4 7.52 6.00 61.28
CA SER A 4 6.35 6.75 61.82
C SER A 4 6.76 8.03 62.56
N VAL A 5 6.38 9.19 62.01
CA VAL A 5 5.84 10.39 62.71
C VAL A 5 4.95 11.11 61.68
N LEU A 6 3.62 11.22 61.80
CA LEU A 6 2.85 12.29 62.50
C LEU A 6 3.30 13.73 62.11
N SER A 7 2.46 14.73 61.78
CA SER A 7 1.00 14.97 61.90
C SER A 7 0.57 16.17 61.02
N ILE A 8 -0.75 16.50 61.02
CA ILE A 8 -1.44 17.82 60.87
C ILE A 8 -2.30 17.91 59.58
N ILE A 9 -3.59 18.28 59.54
CA ILE A 9 -4.73 18.38 60.49
C ILE A 9 -6.00 18.81 59.68
N LEU A 10 -7.15 18.20 59.98
CA LEU A 10 -8.56 18.64 59.75
C LEU A 10 -9.17 18.95 58.35
N ALA A 11 -10.43 18.51 58.25
CA ALA A 11 -11.40 18.72 57.17
C ALA A 11 -12.47 19.80 57.54
N VAL A 12 -13.62 19.76 56.85
CA VAL A 12 -14.82 20.65 56.88
C VAL A 12 -14.77 21.80 55.84
N GLY A 13 -15.78 22.05 54.99
CA GLY A 13 -17.00 21.28 54.68
C GLY A 13 -18.16 22.12 54.10
N VAL A 14 -18.77 21.62 53.01
CA VAL A 14 -20.22 21.67 52.65
C VAL A 14 -20.88 22.96 52.07
N ALA A 15 -21.61 22.73 50.96
CA ALA A 15 -22.85 23.38 50.43
C ALA A 15 -22.83 24.64 49.52
N VAL A 16 -23.20 24.41 48.25
CA VAL A 16 -24.45 24.85 47.55
C VAL A 16 -25.02 26.26 47.83
N VAL A 17 -25.26 27.04 46.76
CA VAL A 17 -26.57 27.68 46.43
C VAL A 17 -26.57 28.35 45.03
N VAL A 18 -27.69 28.23 44.31
CA VAL A 18 -28.02 28.87 43.03
C VAL A 18 -28.62 30.26 43.26
N VAL A 19 -28.40 31.26 42.38
CA VAL A 19 -29.43 32.24 41.91
C VAL A 19 -28.87 33.23 40.88
N ALA A 20 -29.72 33.63 39.93
CA ALA A 20 -29.46 34.59 38.85
C ALA A 20 -29.54 36.07 39.29
N GLY A 21 -29.05 36.99 38.45
CA GLY A 21 -29.39 38.43 38.56
C GLY A 21 -28.52 39.37 37.73
N ALA A 22 -29.14 40.09 36.77
CA ALA A 22 -28.49 41.11 35.96
C ALA A 22 -28.56 42.52 36.59
N ALA A 23 -27.55 43.38 36.36
CA ALA A 23 -27.59 44.87 36.33
C ALA A 23 -26.13 45.44 36.22
N VAL A 24 -25.73 46.28 35.24
CA VAL A 24 -26.11 47.71 34.99
C VAL A 24 -25.41 48.65 36.02
N LEU A 25 -24.65 49.72 35.71
CA LEU A 25 -24.53 50.61 34.50
C LEU A 25 -23.30 51.59 34.58
N LEU A 26 -22.99 52.26 33.46
CA LEU A 26 -22.31 53.57 33.20
C LEU A 26 -20.81 53.53 32.79
N GLY A 27 -20.33 54.23 31.75
CA GLY A 27 -20.92 55.08 30.68
C GLY A 27 -19.84 55.30 29.57
N THR A 28 -19.93 56.10 28.50
CA THR A 28 -20.85 57.18 28.05
C THR A 28 -20.66 57.42 26.53
N GLY A 29 -21.67 57.88 25.78
CA GLY A 29 -21.46 58.60 24.50
C GLY A 29 -22.32 58.14 23.30
N SER A 30 -23.33 58.95 22.95
CA SER A 30 -24.12 58.90 21.70
C SER A 30 -23.32 59.48 20.51
N SER A 31 -23.71 59.38 19.23
CA SER A 31 -25.07 59.32 18.64
C SER A 31 -25.09 58.80 17.17
N ASP A 32 -26.25 58.29 16.73
CA ASP A 32 -26.65 58.08 15.32
C ASP A 32 -26.55 59.38 14.48
N SER A 33 -26.63 59.43 13.13
CA SER A 33 -27.65 58.84 12.26
C SER A 33 -27.48 59.22 10.75
N ALA A 34 -28.07 58.38 9.88
CA ALA A 34 -28.79 58.69 8.62
C ALA A 34 -28.06 59.12 7.31
N GLU A 35 -28.44 58.39 6.25
CA GLU A 35 -28.78 58.78 4.85
C GLU A 35 -28.07 59.95 4.11
N MET A 36 -27.67 59.70 2.85
CA MET A 36 -27.68 60.69 1.76
C MET A 36 -27.95 60.06 0.35
N PRO A 37 -28.37 60.85 -0.67
CA PRO A 37 -29.20 60.33 -1.76
C PRO A 37 -28.73 60.59 -3.23
N HIS A 38 -29.36 59.86 -4.16
CA HIS A 38 -29.75 60.11 -5.57
C HIS A 38 -29.20 61.30 -6.44
N VAL A 39 -29.09 61.00 -7.77
CA VAL A 39 -29.40 61.85 -8.98
C VAL A 39 -28.31 62.89 -9.41
N GLU A 40 -27.93 63.15 -10.69
CA GLU A 40 -28.44 62.80 -12.05
C GLU A 40 -27.35 62.79 -13.19
N MET A 41 -27.81 62.44 -14.41
CA MET A 41 -27.23 62.26 -15.79
C MET A 41 -26.49 63.49 -16.44
N PRO A 42 -26.03 63.57 -17.76
CA PRO A 42 -26.40 62.75 -18.95
C PRO A 42 -25.45 62.53 -20.18
N SER A 43 -25.87 61.56 -21.03
CA SER A 43 -25.93 61.48 -22.53
C SER A 43 -24.80 61.89 -23.51
N ALA A 44 -24.49 60.97 -24.45
CA ALA A 44 -24.68 61.09 -25.94
C ALA A 44 -24.22 59.77 -26.63
N SER A 45 -25.08 58.93 -27.25
CA SER A 45 -25.52 58.96 -28.67
C SER A 45 -24.36 59.14 -29.68
N ASP A 46 -24.19 58.27 -30.69
CA ASP A 46 -25.19 58.05 -31.74
C ASP A 46 -25.24 56.64 -32.38
N SER A 47 -26.27 56.39 -33.20
CA SER A 47 -26.69 55.05 -33.69
C SER A 47 -26.81 54.90 -35.22
N SER A 48 -26.63 53.68 -35.74
CA SER A 48 -27.39 53.09 -36.88
C SER A 48 -26.95 51.64 -37.15
N GLY A 49 -27.79 50.70 -37.65
CA GLY A 49 -29.24 50.74 -37.78
C GLY A 49 -29.84 49.70 -38.75
N SER A 50 -30.39 48.59 -38.23
CA SER A 50 -31.36 47.66 -38.88
C SER A 50 -30.85 46.80 -40.09
N ALA A 51 -31.51 45.72 -40.52
CA ALA A 51 -32.89 45.26 -40.28
C ALA A 51 -33.06 43.72 -40.27
N GLY A 52 -34.23 43.23 -39.87
CA GLY A 52 -34.63 41.82 -39.93
C GLY A 52 -36.15 41.63 -40.14
N ALA A 53 -36.60 40.38 -40.23
CA ALA A 53 -37.99 39.90 -40.14
C ALA A 53 -37.98 38.34 -40.20
N GLY A 54 -38.87 37.57 -39.58
CA GLY A 54 -39.96 37.87 -38.64
C GLY A 54 -40.64 36.56 -38.15
N ALA A 55 -41.44 36.64 -37.08
CA ALA A 55 -42.33 35.58 -36.54
C ALA A 55 -43.81 35.95 -36.85
N PRO A 56 -44.91 35.23 -36.44
CA PRO A 56 -45.07 34.16 -35.43
C PRO A 56 -45.90 32.94 -36.00
N SER A 57 -46.72 32.11 -35.32
CA SER A 57 -47.26 32.02 -33.94
C SER A 57 -47.88 30.63 -33.62
N GLN A 58 -47.77 30.20 -32.35
CA GLN A 58 -48.73 29.37 -31.56
C GLN A 58 -49.17 27.95 -32.01
N GLY A 59 -49.32 27.05 -31.02
CA GLY A 59 -50.30 25.95 -31.07
C GLY A 59 -49.94 24.68 -30.29
N ASN A 60 -50.47 24.52 -29.07
CA ASN A 60 -50.47 23.23 -28.35
C ASN A 60 -51.35 22.18 -29.06
N VAL A 61 -51.05 20.88 -28.84
CA VAL A 61 -51.96 19.81 -28.36
C VAL A 61 -51.40 18.42 -28.77
N ALA A 62 -51.30 17.52 -27.80
CA ALA A 62 -51.16 16.06 -27.96
C ALA A 62 -52.46 15.40 -27.45
N PRO A 63 -52.66 14.06 -27.49
CA PRO A 63 -51.86 12.98 -28.08
C PRO A 63 -52.69 12.10 -29.04
N GLU A 64 -52.11 11.01 -29.57
CA GLU A 64 -52.95 9.86 -29.96
C GLU A 64 -52.19 8.52 -29.82
N ALA A 65 -52.90 7.52 -29.30
CA ALA A 65 -52.46 6.13 -29.21
C ALA A 65 -53.32 5.29 -30.17
N THR A 66 -52.86 4.10 -30.56
CA THR A 66 -53.71 3.14 -31.26
C THR A 66 -53.49 1.72 -30.73
N GLN A 67 -54.58 1.08 -30.33
CA GLN A 67 -54.65 -0.29 -29.84
C GLN A 67 -55.34 -1.21 -30.86
N ALA A 68 -55.36 -2.50 -30.51
CA ALA A 68 -56.29 -3.55 -30.99
C ALA A 68 -56.01 -4.20 -32.35
N GLN A 69 -56.32 -5.48 -32.58
CA GLN A 69 -56.61 -6.65 -31.69
C GLN A 69 -56.83 -7.88 -32.59
N THR A 70 -56.50 -9.11 -32.13
CA THR A 70 -57.24 -10.40 -32.23
C THR A 70 -56.27 -11.57 -31.99
N GLU A 71 -56.44 -12.40 -30.94
CA GLU A 71 -57.17 -13.70 -30.92
C GLU A 71 -56.49 -14.81 -31.76
N SER A 72 -56.37 -16.09 -31.34
CA SER A 72 -56.71 -16.79 -30.08
C SER A 72 -56.09 -18.21 -30.09
N ASN A 73 -55.76 -18.79 -28.92
CA ASN A 73 -56.19 -20.12 -28.42
C ASN A 73 -55.36 -20.60 -27.22
N ALA A 74 -55.89 -21.58 -26.48
CA ALA A 74 -55.46 -21.93 -25.13
C ALA A 74 -55.19 -23.44 -24.92
N ALA A 75 -54.50 -23.74 -23.80
CA ALA A 75 -54.47 -25.01 -23.06
C ALA A 75 -53.80 -26.22 -23.79
N ASP A 76 -53.31 -27.27 -23.12
CA ASP A 76 -53.25 -27.62 -21.68
C ASP A 76 -52.15 -28.69 -21.45
N THR A 77 -51.81 -29.00 -20.18
CA THR A 77 -51.09 -30.23 -19.71
C THR A 77 -49.65 -30.50 -20.23
N ASP A 78 -48.75 -31.21 -19.55
CA ASP A 78 -48.85 -31.96 -18.28
C ASP A 78 -47.51 -31.99 -17.51
N THR A 79 -47.58 -32.31 -16.21
CA THR A 79 -46.41 -32.51 -15.32
C THR A 79 -45.85 -33.94 -15.37
N GLU A 80 -44.53 -34.12 -15.22
CA GLU A 80 -44.01 -35.25 -14.41
C GLU A 80 -42.57 -35.07 -13.87
N LYS A 81 -42.30 -35.78 -12.77
CA LYS A 81 -41.05 -35.83 -11.98
C LYS A 81 -40.47 -37.27 -12.08
N PRO A 82 -39.16 -37.50 -11.93
CA PRO A 82 -38.72 -38.22 -10.72
C PRO A 82 -37.35 -37.74 -10.18
N THR A 83 -37.05 -37.63 -8.88
CA THR A 83 -36.83 -38.65 -7.82
C THR A 83 -35.75 -39.70 -8.08
N ALA A 84 -34.78 -39.77 -7.15
CA ALA A 84 -33.66 -40.72 -7.09
C ALA A 84 -34.04 -42.10 -6.50
N THR A 85 -33.14 -43.08 -6.57
CA THR A 85 -32.65 -43.94 -5.44
C THR A 85 -31.48 -44.85 -5.93
N SER A 86 -30.67 -45.32 -4.98
CA SER A 86 -29.35 -45.99 -5.06
C SER A 86 -29.25 -47.45 -5.59
N ALA A 87 -28.03 -47.84 -5.99
CA ALA A 87 -27.29 -49.00 -5.44
C ALA A 87 -25.76 -48.78 -5.70
N THR A 88 -24.88 -48.65 -4.70
CA THR A 88 -24.17 -49.69 -3.92
C THR A 88 -23.07 -50.43 -4.71
N GLU A 89 -21.79 -50.15 -4.42
CA GLU A 89 -20.75 -51.13 -3.97
C GLU A 89 -19.33 -50.51 -3.91
N GLU A 90 -18.64 -50.76 -2.80
CA GLU A 90 -17.20 -50.56 -2.50
C GLU A 90 -16.78 -51.82 -1.69
N PRO A 91 -15.48 -52.10 -1.46
CA PRO A 91 -14.31 -52.03 -2.34
C PRO A 91 -13.53 -53.39 -2.33
N THR A 92 -12.43 -53.55 -3.09
CA THR A 92 -11.41 -54.59 -2.78
C THR A 92 -10.04 -54.32 -3.42
N GLU A 93 -8.97 -54.84 -2.79
CA GLU A 93 -7.55 -54.45 -2.93
C GLU A 93 -6.69 -55.28 -3.93
N GLU A 94 -5.43 -54.83 -4.08
CA GLU A 94 -4.18 -55.59 -4.39
C GLU A 94 -3.93 -56.17 -5.82
N PRO A 95 -2.66 -56.44 -6.21
CA PRO A 95 -1.42 -55.66 -6.03
C PRO A 95 -0.55 -55.57 -7.33
N THR A 96 0.69 -55.06 -7.22
CA THR A 96 1.69 -54.85 -8.29
C THR A 96 2.30 -56.12 -8.92
N PRO A 97 2.96 -56.00 -10.10
CA PRO A 97 4.42 -56.27 -10.12
C PRO A 97 5.26 -55.39 -11.10
N GLU A 98 6.58 -55.63 -11.05
CA GLU A 98 7.71 -54.93 -11.70
C GLU A 98 7.79 -55.05 -13.24
N GLU A 99 8.49 -54.10 -13.90
CA GLU A 99 9.43 -54.43 -14.99
C GLU A 99 10.54 -53.36 -15.15
N THR A 100 11.75 -53.77 -15.58
CA THR A 100 12.96 -52.93 -15.63
C THR A 100 13.73 -53.07 -16.97
N VAL A 101 14.16 -51.93 -17.56
CA VAL A 101 15.46 -51.71 -18.28
C VAL A 101 15.66 -52.55 -19.59
N GLU A 102 16.07 -52.06 -20.77
CA GLU A 102 16.57 -50.81 -21.40
C GLU A 102 16.58 -51.06 -22.95
N PRO A 103 17.07 -50.17 -23.86
CA PRO A 103 17.29 -48.72 -23.78
C PRO A 103 16.64 -47.94 -24.95
N GLU A 104 16.36 -46.64 -24.76
CA GLU A 104 16.02 -45.74 -25.87
C GLU A 104 17.25 -45.02 -26.48
N ALA A 105 17.12 -44.61 -27.74
CA ALA A 105 18.23 -44.11 -28.54
C ALA A 105 18.57 -42.64 -28.23
N THR A 106 19.87 -42.35 -28.23
CA THR A 106 20.43 -41.00 -28.11
C THR A 106 19.93 -40.05 -29.19
N VAL A 107 19.37 -38.90 -28.79
CA VAL A 107 19.26 -37.70 -29.64
C VAL A 107 20.05 -36.58 -28.97
N SER A 108 21.08 -36.07 -29.67
CA SER A 108 21.94 -35.00 -29.20
C SER A 108 21.23 -33.64 -29.32
N VAL A 109 21.15 -32.89 -28.22
CA VAL A 109 20.76 -31.47 -28.25
C VAL A 109 21.90 -30.67 -28.87
N GLY A 110 21.69 -30.17 -30.09
CA GLY A 110 22.63 -29.28 -30.77
C GLY A 110 22.37 -27.82 -30.40
N MET A 111 23.43 -27.06 -30.13
CA MET A 111 23.36 -25.60 -30.08
C MET A 111 22.98 -25.08 -31.48
N ALA A 112 21.80 -24.49 -31.62
CA ALA A 112 21.43 -23.78 -32.83
C ALA A 112 22.11 -22.41 -32.82
N ALA A 113 23.13 -22.23 -33.66
CA ALA A 113 23.62 -20.90 -34.00
C ALA A 113 22.53 -20.18 -34.82
N TYR A 114 22.38 -18.86 -34.63
CA TYR A 114 21.52 -18.08 -35.52
C TYR A 114 22.15 -18.09 -36.93
N GLU A 115 21.38 -18.55 -37.92
CA GLU A 115 21.73 -18.38 -39.33
C GLU A 115 21.31 -16.96 -39.73
N ALA A 116 22.25 -16.19 -40.26
CA ALA A 116 21.95 -14.93 -40.91
C ALA A 116 21.40 -15.20 -42.31
N ASP A 117 20.56 -14.32 -42.84
CA ASP A 117 20.15 -14.37 -44.24
C ASP A 117 21.39 -14.29 -45.15
N ASP A 118 21.72 -15.41 -45.80
CA ASP A 118 22.75 -15.51 -46.83
C ASP A 118 22.25 -14.83 -48.12
N ASP A 119 22.62 -13.56 -48.33
CA ASP A 119 22.64 -12.96 -49.66
C ASP A 119 24.07 -12.52 -50.07
N ASP A 120 24.36 -12.72 -51.35
CA ASP A 120 25.64 -12.86 -52.04
C ASP A 120 26.89 -12.14 -51.47
N SER A 121 27.90 -12.92 -51.09
CA SER A 121 29.20 -12.39 -50.63
C SER A 121 30.06 -11.83 -51.76
N SER A 122 30.60 -10.61 -51.63
CA SER A 122 32.01 -10.32 -52.00
C SER A 122 32.52 -8.86 -51.82
N ASN A 123 32.08 -8.08 -50.82
CA ASN A 123 32.91 -6.93 -50.39
C ASN A 123 32.73 -6.38 -48.96
N THR A 124 32.11 -7.13 -48.02
CA THR A 124 31.99 -6.66 -46.63
C THR A 124 33.38 -6.56 -45.99
N PRO A 125 33.80 -5.38 -45.46
CA PRO A 125 35.07 -5.25 -44.78
C PRO A 125 35.18 -6.22 -43.60
N THR A 126 36.37 -6.73 -43.29
CA THR A 126 36.59 -7.60 -42.11
C THR A 126 36.60 -6.81 -40.80
N SER A 127 36.93 -5.53 -40.88
CA SER A 127 37.05 -4.60 -39.75
C SER A 127 36.59 -3.22 -40.15
N ARG A 128 36.19 -2.40 -39.18
CA ARG A 128 35.86 -0.98 -39.34
C ARG A 128 36.40 -0.17 -38.17
N THR A 129 36.36 1.14 -38.30
CA THR A 129 36.85 2.06 -37.27
C THR A 129 35.70 2.84 -36.64
N VAL A 130 35.66 2.88 -35.32
CA VAL A 130 34.82 3.80 -34.54
C VAL A 130 35.70 4.86 -33.88
N THR A 131 35.14 6.03 -33.55
CA THR A 131 35.82 7.03 -32.72
C THR A 131 35.19 7.01 -31.33
N ASP A 132 35.98 6.74 -30.30
CA ASP A 132 35.47 6.69 -28.92
C ASP A 132 35.28 8.10 -28.33
N MET A 133 34.70 8.18 -27.12
CA MET A 133 34.44 9.47 -26.45
C MET A 133 35.71 10.14 -25.88
N ASN A 134 36.87 9.48 -25.95
CA ASN A 134 38.18 10.09 -25.71
C ASN A 134 38.81 10.65 -27.01
N GLY A 135 38.17 10.45 -28.17
CA GLY A 135 38.67 10.84 -29.49
C GLY A 135 39.66 9.86 -30.12
N ASN A 136 39.82 8.65 -29.57
CA ASN A 136 40.66 7.62 -30.16
C ASN A 136 39.92 6.93 -31.31
N THR A 137 40.62 6.72 -32.44
CA THR A 137 40.12 5.85 -33.50
C THR A 137 40.44 4.40 -33.17
N VAL A 138 39.41 3.60 -32.89
CA VAL A 138 39.51 2.18 -32.49
C VAL A 138 39.09 1.31 -33.67
N THR A 139 39.94 0.35 -34.06
CA THR A 139 39.61 -0.65 -35.09
C THR A 139 38.94 -1.86 -34.43
N ILE A 140 37.72 -2.17 -34.84
CA ILE A 140 36.91 -3.29 -34.34
C ILE A 140 36.57 -4.26 -35.49
N PRO A 141 36.19 -5.52 -35.20
CA PRO A 141 35.56 -6.40 -36.18
C PRO A 141 34.37 -5.71 -36.85
N TYR A 142 34.12 -5.99 -38.13
CA TYR A 142 33.01 -5.34 -38.83
C TYR A 142 31.66 -5.72 -38.22
N ASN A 143 31.48 -7.02 -37.92
CA ASN A 143 30.33 -7.56 -37.19
C ASN A 143 30.78 -7.94 -35.78
N VAL A 144 30.43 -7.13 -34.77
CA VAL A 144 30.62 -7.44 -33.36
C VAL A 144 29.52 -8.42 -32.91
N LYS A 145 29.89 -9.45 -32.15
CA LYS A 145 28.98 -10.45 -31.57
C LYS A 145 29.24 -10.72 -30.08
N ARG A 146 30.44 -10.39 -29.57
CA ARG A 146 30.91 -10.72 -28.22
C ARG A 146 31.46 -9.46 -27.54
N VAL A 147 30.65 -8.87 -26.66
CA VAL A 147 30.96 -7.64 -25.94
C VAL A 147 31.23 -7.96 -24.48
N VAL A 148 32.27 -7.32 -23.94
CA VAL A 148 32.50 -7.25 -22.49
C VAL A 148 32.26 -5.81 -22.02
N CYS A 149 31.31 -5.62 -21.11
CA CYS A 149 31.01 -4.32 -20.50
C CYS A 149 31.60 -4.26 -19.09
N LEU A 150 32.40 -3.23 -18.78
CA LEU A 150 33.05 -3.09 -17.47
C LEU A 150 32.33 -2.13 -16.51
N TYR A 151 31.08 -1.78 -16.85
CA TYR A 151 30.23 -0.92 -16.04
C TYR A 151 28.75 -1.10 -16.41
N ALA A 152 27.86 -1.27 -15.43
CA ALA A 152 26.46 -1.62 -15.64
C ALA A 152 25.68 -0.73 -16.65
N PRO A 153 25.76 0.62 -16.63
CA PRO A 153 25.19 1.46 -17.68
C PRO A 153 25.60 1.12 -19.13
N ALA A 154 26.82 0.60 -19.35
CA ALA A 154 27.22 0.13 -20.66
C ALA A 154 26.52 -1.18 -21.05
N ALA A 155 26.23 -2.06 -20.08
CA ALA A 155 25.46 -3.27 -20.31
C ALA A 155 23.98 -2.95 -20.63
N ALA A 156 23.38 -2.01 -19.89
CA ALA A 156 22.03 -1.50 -20.14
C ALA A 156 21.89 -0.97 -21.58
N MET A 157 22.80 -0.07 -21.99
CA MET A 157 22.82 0.48 -23.36
C MET A 157 23.05 -0.61 -24.44
N VAL A 158 23.82 -1.66 -24.16
CA VAL A 158 24.00 -2.79 -25.10
C VAL A 158 22.73 -3.64 -25.21
N MET A 159 22.01 -3.86 -24.11
CA MET A 159 20.71 -4.56 -24.13
C MET A 159 19.64 -3.72 -24.82
N ALA A 160 19.65 -2.40 -24.67
CA ALA A 160 18.72 -1.52 -25.37
C ALA A 160 18.89 -1.57 -26.90
N MET A 161 20.12 -1.72 -27.39
CA MET A 161 20.40 -1.94 -28.82
C MET A 161 19.93 -3.30 -29.35
N ASP A 162 19.56 -4.22 -28.46
CA ASP A 162 19.16 -5.60 -28.78
C ASP A 162 17.79 -5.97 -28.19
N ASP A 163 16.96 -4.95 -27.92
CA ASP A 163 15.56 -5.04 -27.49
C ASP A 163 15.41 -5.83 -26.18
N GLY A 164 16.18 -5.40 -25.17
CA GLY A 164 16.25 -6.00 -23.84
C GLY A 164 17.19 -7.21 -23.75
N GLN A 165 17.68 -7.73 -24.86
CA GLN A 165 18.33 -9.04 -24.88
C GLN A 165 19.85 -8.92 -24.66
N ALA A 166 20.40 -9.70 -23.74
CA ALA A 166 21.81 -9.70 -23.40
C ALA A 166 22.68 -10.51 -24.38
N ARG A 167 22.24 -10.75 -25.63
CA ARG A 167 22.89 -11.71 -26.56
C ARG A 167 24.32 -11.32 -26.94
N PHE A 168 24.59 -10.02 -27.06
CA PHE A 168 25.94 -9.50 -27.29
C PHE A 168 26.85 -9.64 -26.07
N LEU A 169 26.29 -9.61 -24.85
CA LEU A 169 27.07 -9.63 -23.61
C LEU A 169 27.61 -11.03 -23.33
N VAL A 170 28.94 -11.13 -23.22
CA VAL A 170 29.65 -12.35 -22.80
C VAL A 170 30.29 -12.19 -21.42
N GLY A 171 30.59 -10.96 -21.01
CA GLY A 171 31.05 -10.64 -19.65
C GLY A 171 30.63 -9.23 -19.22
N VAL A 172 30.42 -9.07 -17.91
CA VAL A 172 29.88 -7.86 -17.26
C VAL A 172 30.61 -7.59 -15.92
N ASP A 173 30.28 -6.51 -15.24
CA ASP A 173 30.62 -6.33 -13.81
C ASP A 173 29.68 -7.13 -12.91
N GLY A 174 29.94 -7.15 -11.59
CA GLY A 174 29.05 -7.81 -10.62
C GLY A 174 27.69 -7.14 -10.57
N ASP A 175 27.70 -5.80 -10.49
CA ASP A 175 26.51 -4.95 -10.43
C ASP A 175 25.48 -5.32 -11.51
N ALA A 176 25.84 -5.36 -12.80
CA ALA A 176 24.89 -5.71 -13.86
C ALA A 176 24.49 -7.19 -13.90
N ARG A 177 25.31 -8.10 -13.35
CA ARG A 177 24.99 -9.54 -13.35
C ARG A 177 23.93 -9.87 -12.28
N ASP A 178 24.09 -9.26 -11.11
CA ASP A 178 23.35 -9.59 -9.90
C ASP A 178 22.17 -8.65 -9.64
N ASP A 179 22.05 -7.55 -10.39
CA ASP A 179 20.90 -6.63 -10.36
C ASP A 179 19.60 -7.28 -10.86
N GLU A 180 18.51 -6.99 -10.17
CA GLU A 180 17.20 -7.62 -10.40
C GLU A 180 16.54 -7.12 -11.69
N GLY A 181 16.57 -5.81 -11.99
CA GLY A 181 15.96 -5.25 -13.21
C GLY A 181 16.58 -5.83 -14.48
N PHE A 182 17.91 -5.99 -14.50
CA PHE A 182 18.61 -6.70 -15.57
C PHE A 182 18.14 -8.14 -15.75
N ASN A 183 17.89 -8.85 -14.65
CA ASN A 183 17.49 -10.26 -14.65
C ASN A 183 16.01 -10.50 -14.95
N THR A 184 15.14 -9.54 -14.62
CA THR A 184 13.72 -9.54 -14.95
C THR A 184 13.51 -9.36 -16.46
N ILE A 185 14.30 -8.49 -17.10
CA ILE A 185 14.27 -8.28 -18.56
C ILE A 185 14.90 -9.46 -19.33
N ASP A 186 16.09 -9.93 -18.94
CA ASP A 186 16.73 -11.11 -19.52
C ASP A 186 17.36 -12.00 -18.43
N PRO A 187 16.70 -13.11 -18.03
CA PRO A 187 17.22 -14.08 -17.06
C PRO A 187 18.52 -14.80 -17.47
N THR A 188 19.10 -14.50 -18.65
CA THR A 188 20.47 -14.90 -18.99
C THR A 188 21.54 -13.96 -18.41
N MET A 189 21.17 -12.79 -17.87
CA MET A 189 22.09 -11.86 -17.20
C MET A 189 22.78 -12.49 -15.98
N ALA A 190 22.06 -13.19 -15.10
CA ALA A 190 22.60 -13.96 -13.97
C ALA A 190 23.65 -15.01 -14.36
N LYS A 191 23.68 -15.42 -15.64
CA LYS A 191 24.59 -16.43 -16.20
C LYS A 191 25.79 -15.82 -16.92
N LYS A 192 25.89 -14.49 -17.03
CA LYS A 192 27.05 -13.83 -17.62
C LYS A 192 28.27 -13.95 -16.71
N THR A 193 29.45 -13.86 -17.30
CA THR A 193 30.70 -13.98 -16.54
C THR A 193 31.09 -12.63 -15.96
N VAL A 194 31.28 -12.55 -14.65
CA VAL A 194 31.87 -11.36 -14.01
C VAL A 194 33.35 -11.27 -14.41
N VAL A 195 33.76 -10.13 -14.96
CA VAL A 195 35.17 -9.88 -15.37
C VAL A 195 35.86 -8.81 -14.51
N VAL A 196 35.11 -8.06 -13.72
CA VAL A 196 35.61 -7.08 -12.76
C VAL A 196 35.49 -7.67 -11.36
N GLU A 197 36.61 -7.83 -10.67
CA GLU A 197 36.66 -8.31 -9.29
C GLU A 197 36.08 -7.27 -8.32
N ALA A 198 35.70 -7.69 -7.10
CA ALA A 198 35.08 -6.82 -6.10
C ALA A 198 35.97 -5.65 -5.61
N ASP A 199 37.28 -5.68 -5.90
CA ASP A 199 38.21 -4.57 -5.65
C ASP A 199 38.34 -3.58 -6.84
N GLY A 200 37.55 -3.79 -7.90
CA GLY A 200 37.58 -3.03 -9.15
C GLY A 200 38.68 -3.44 -10.13
N SER A 201 39.47 -4.47 -9.83
CA SER A 201 40.50 -4.96 -10.74
C SER A 201 39.92 -5.84 -11.85
N LEU A 202 40.59 -5.82 -13.02
CA LEU A 202 40.15 -6.56 -14.20
C LEU A 202 40.78 -7.95 -14.25
N ASN A 203 39.96 -9.00 -14.23
CA ASN A 203 40.43 -10.37 -14.37
C ASN A 203 40.76 -10.67 -15.85
N LYS A 204 42.02 -10.42 -16.23
CA LYS A 204 42.49 -10.57 -17.62
C LYS A 204 42.35 -12.00 -18.15
N GLU A 205 42.56 -13.03 -17.31
CA GLU A 205 42.46 -14.43 -17.74
C GLU A 205 41.01 -14.81 -18.04
N THR A 206 40.10 -14.49 -17.12
CA THR A 206 38.65 -14.66 -17.33
C THR A 206 38.19 -13.90 -18.56
N LEU A 207 38.53 -12.61 -18.70
CA LEU A 207 38.15 -11.80 -19.86
C LEU A 207 38.63 -12.40 -21.18
N LEU A 208 39.88 -12.85 -21.27
CA LEU A 208 40.44 -13.45 -22.49
C LEU A 208 39.83 -14.81 -22.80
N SER A 209 39.42 -15.58 -21.79
CA SER A 209 38.71 -16.85 -21.97
C SER A 209 37.33 -16.69 -22.64
N LEU A 210 36.75 -15.48 -22.58
CA LEU A 210 35.47 -15.15 -23.22
C LEU A 210 35.61 -14.81 -24.71
N ASP A 211 36.82 -14.76 -25.28
CA ASP A 211 37.07 -14.40 -26.70
C ASP A 211 36.23 -13.18 -27.19
N PRO A 212 36.35 -12.00 -26.55
CA PRO A 212 35.52 -10.84 -26.89
C PRO A 212 36.02 -10.10 -28.14
N ASP A 213 35.08 -9.61 -28.95
CA ASP A 213 35.33 -8.75 -30.12
C ASP A 213 35.71 -7.32 -29.71
N VAL A 214 35.15 -6.84 -28.60
CA VAL A 214 35.31 -5.47 -28.08
C VAL A 214 35.02 -5.41 -26.58
N ILE A 215 35.73 -4.53 -25.89
CA ILE A 215 35.49 -4.16 -24.49
C ILE A 215 34.94 -2.73 -24.45
N ILE A 216 33.87 -2.50 -23.69
CA ILE A 216 33.33 -1.16 -23.41
C ILE A 216 33.71 -0.76 -21.99
N ALA A 217 34.41 0.37 -21.85
CA ALA A 217 34.96 0.87 -20.59
C ALA A 217 34.57 2.34 -20.34
N LYS A 218 34.45 2.73 -19.07
CA LYS A 218 34.11 4.12 -18.67
C LYS A 218 35.35 5.01 -18.53
N THR A 219 35.28 6.25 -18.97
CA THR A 219 36.39 7.22 -18.87
C THR A 219 36.66 7.74 -17.45
N CYS A 220 35.72 7.57 -16.52
CA CYS A 220 35.78 8.14 -15.18
C CYS A 220 36.18 7.13 -14.10
N GLY A 221 37.11 7.53 -13.22
CA GLY A 221 37.70 6.67 -12.19
C GLY A 221 39.05 6.08 -12.59
N PRO A 222 39.61 5.14 -11.79
CA PRO A 222 40.82 4.42 -12.16
C PRO A 222 40.54 3.49 -13.35
N ALA A 223 41.16 3.78 -14.49
CA ALA A 223 41.14 2.89 -15.65
C ALA A 223 41.80 1.54 -15.31
N PRO A 224 41.17 0.40 -15.65
CA PRO A 224 41.84 -0.90 -15.61
C PRO A 224 43.07 -0.93 -16.50
N ASP A 225 44.05 -1.76 -16.16
CA ASP A 225 45.22 -1.99 -17.00
C ASP A 225 44.87 -2.90 -18.19
N PHE A 226 44.77 -2.34 -19.40
CA PHE A 226 44.54 -3.09 -20.63
C PHE A 226 45.83 -3.58 -21.33
N GLU A 227 47.01 -3.37 -20.74
CA GLU A 227 48.27 -3.82 -21.34
C GLU A 227 48.27 -5.36 -21.53
N GLY A 228 48.65 -5.78 -22.73
CA GLY A 228 48.75 -7.20 -23.11
C GLY A 228 47.43 -7.89 -23.50
N ILE A 229 46.27 -7.23 -23.40
CA ILE A 229 44.96 -7.87 -23.68
C ILE A 229 44.72 -8.05 -25.19
N GLY A 230 45.11 -7.09 -26.04
CA GLY A 230 45.01 -7.21 -27.50
C GLY A 230 43.58 -7.13 -28.10
N VAL A 231 42.55 -7.08 -27.26
CA VAL A 231 41.16 -6.82 -27.64
C VAL A 231 40.93 -5.30 -27.79
N PRO A 232 40.17 -4.82 -28.79
CA PRO A 232 39.79 -3.42 -28.91
C PRO A 232 39.02 -2.91 -27.67
N VAL A 233 39.40 -1.74 -27.16
CA VAL A 233 38.70 -1.07 -26.04
C VAL A 233 38.07 0.21 -26.56
N VAL A 234 36.76 0.36 -26.36
CA VAL A 234 35.98 1.57 -26.68
C VAL A 234 35.62 2.27 -25.38
N TRP A 235 36.00 3.55 -25.27
CA TRP A 235 35.76 4.36 -24.09
C TRP A 235 34.48 5.20 -24.21
N ILE A 236 33.57 5.04 -23.25
CA ILE A 236 32.35 5.84 -23.11
C ILE A 236 32.44 6.76 -21.89
N ASN A 237 31.76 7.90 -21.95
CA ASN A 237 31.66 8.88 -20.87
C ASN A 237 30.18 9.22 -20.66
N THR A 238 29.67 9.12 -19.44
CA THR A 238 28.30 9.53 -19.10
C THR A 238 28.35 10.54 -17.94
N ALA A 239 28.63 11.81 -18.28
CA ALA A 239 28.87 12.88 -17.29
C ALA A 239 27.91 14.08 -17.40
N SER A 240 26.96 14.03 -18.34
CA SER A 240 25.90 15.01 -18.62
C SER A 240 24.82 14.33 -19.48
N LEU A 241 23.63 14.91 -19.63
CA LEU A 241 22.56 14.33 -20.46
C LEU A 241 23.02 14.07 -21.90
N ALA A 242 23.61 15.08 -22.56
CA ALA A 242 24.14 14.93 -23.93
C ALA A 242 25.27 13.88 -24.08
N ASN A 243 25.96 13.53 -22.99
CA ASN A 243 26.96 12.46 -23.01
C ASN A 243 26.30 11.07 -23.01
N VAL A 244 25.11 10.92 -22.41
CA VAL A 244 24.30 9.68 -22.49
C VAL A 244 23.90 9.43 -23.95
N ASP A 245 23.37 10.43 -24.63
CA ASP A 245 22.95 10.33 -26.06
C ASP A 245 24.14 9.97 -26.97
N THR A 246 25.31 10.56 -26.70
CA THR A 246 26.55 10.29 -27.43
C THR A 246 27.06 8.87 -27.17
N ALA A 247 26.97 8.37 -25.93
CA ALA A 247 27.34 7.00 -25.58
C ALA A 247 26.38 5.98 -26.23
N LEU A 248 25.08 6.27 -26.25
CA LEU A 248 24.05 5.44 -26.88
C LEU A 248 24.29 5.36 -28.40
N THR A 249 24.58 6.49 -29.05
CA THR A 249 24.99 6.57 -30.46
C THR A 249 26.26 5.74 -30.72
N LEU A 250 27.28 5.87 -29.89
CA LEU A 250 28.55 5.13 -30.04
C LEU A 250 28.38 3.61 -29.83
N ILE A 251 27.49 3.17 -28.95
CA ILE A 251 27.20 1.74 -28.76
C ILE A 251 26.40 1.19 -29.95
N GLY A 252 25.44 1.95 -30.47
CA GLY A 252 24.80 1.67 -31.76
C GLY A 252 25.81 1.54 -32.89
N ASP A 253 26.76 2.48 -32.97
CA ASP A 253 27.88 2.40 -33.89
C ASP A 253 28.69 1.11 -33.69
N VAL A 254 29.09 0.75 -32.47
CA VAL A 254 29.85 -0.48 -32.17
C VAL A 254 29.10 -1.77 -32.56
N LEU A 255 27.77 -1.78 -32.51
CA LEU A 255 26.94 -2.95 -32.79
C LEU A 255 26.36 -3.00 -34.22
N ASN A 256 26.62 -2.00 -35.07
CA ASN A 256 25.90 -1.76 -36.35
C ASN A 256 24.38 -1.60 -36.16
N ARG A 257 23.94 -1.04 -35.03
CA ARG A 257 22.54 -0.75 -34.70
C ARG A 257 22.27 0.75 -34.77
N HIS A 258 22.75 1.39 -35.85
CA HIS A 258 22.68 2.84 -36.04
C HIS A 258 21.23 3.37 -36.03
N ASP A 259 20.32 2.71 -36.74
CA ASP A 259 18.91 3.12 -36.81
C ASP A 259 18.23 3.01 -35.44
N ARG A 260 18.53 1.94 -34.68
CA ARG A 260 18.02 1.72 -33.32
C ARG A 260 18.55 2.77 -32.34
N ALA A 261 19.83 3.13 -32.44
CA ALA A 261 20.39 4.20 -31.61
C ALA A 261 19.78 5.56 -31.94
N ALA A 262 19.52 5.86 -33.22
CA ALA A 262 18.87 7.09 -33.63
C ALA A 262 17.41 7.17 -33.15
N GLU A 263 16.69 6.05 -33.14
CA GLU A 263 15.34 5.91 -32.57
C GLU A 263 15.35 6.19 -31.06
N LEU A 264 16.18 5.48 -30.29
CA LEU A 264 16.27 5.66 -28.84
C LEU A 264 16.73 7.07 -28.44
N VAL A 265 17.70 7.67 -29.14
CA VAL A 265 18.09 9.07 -28.91
C VAL A 265 16.96 10.04 -29.24
N SER A 266 16.23 9.81 -30.34
CA SER A 266 15.07 10.64 -30.71
C SER A 266 13.93 10.52 -29.69
N TYR A 267 13.75 9.34 -29.07
CA TYR A 267 12.80 9.13 -27.98
C TYR A 267 13.22 9.94 -26.75
N LEU A 268 14.48 9.82 -26.30
CA LEU A 268 15.01 10.58 -25.16
C LEU A 268 14.88 12.09 -25.36
N ASP A 269 15.23 12.60 -26.54
CA ASP A 269 15.05 14.02 -26.87
C ASP A 269 13.57 14.44 -26.84
N THR A 270 12.65 13.58 -27.28
CA THR A 270 11.20 13.87 -27.24
C THR A 270 10.71 14.00 -25.80
N LYS A 271 11.01 13.03 -24.94
CA LYS A 271 10.58 13.03 -23.53
C LYS A 271 11.29 14.12 -22.71
N ARG A 272 12.58 14.38 -22.97
CA ARG A 272 13.35 15.48 -22.37
C ARG A 272 12.79 16.85 -22.73
N ASN A 273 12.41 17.07 -23.99
CA ASN A 273 11.74 18.31 -24.38
C ASN A 273 10.35 18.44 -23.74
N ALA A 274 9.60 17.34 -23.58
CA ALA A 274 8.28 17.38 -22.93
C ALA A 274 8.35 17.88 -21.47
N VAL A 275 9.32 17.41 -20.67
CA VAL A 275 9.50 17.93 -19.30
C VAL A 275 10.04 19.36 -19.26
N LEU A 276 10.93 19.73 -20.18
CA LEU A 276 11.42 21.11 -20.28
C LEU A 276 10.29 22.08 -20.69
N ASP A 277 9.43 21.69 -21.63
CA ASP A 277 8.26 22.48 -22.03
C ASP A 277 7.22 22.57 -20.89
N ALA A 278 7.01 21.48 -20.13
CA ALA A 278 6.12 21.48 -18.97
C ALA A 278 6.61 22.37 -17.80
N THR A 279 7.94 22.50 -17.64
CA THR A 279 8.54 23.30 -16.57
C THR A 279 8.91 24.73 -16.97
N CYS A 280 8.89 25.07 -18.27
CA CYS A 280 9.40 26.36 -18.75
C CYS A 280 8.62 27.61 -18.27
N ASP A 281 7.35 27.45 -17.90
CA ASP A 281 6.50 28.54 -17.38
C ASP A 281 6.61 28.72 -15.86
N ILE A 282 7.31 27.83 -15.14
CA ILE A 282 7.54 27.94 -13.70
C ILE A 282 8.53 29.08 -13.43
N PRO A 283 8.17 30.13 -12.66
CA PRO A 283 9.10 31.20 -12.32
C PRO A 283 10.24 30.70 -11.42
N ALA A 284 11.46 31.18 -11.63
CA ALA A 284 12.62 30.85 -10.79
C ALA A 284 12.51 31.27 -9.30
N CYS A 285 11.44 31.95 -8.89
CA CYS A 285 11.11 32.23 -7.48
C CYS A 285 10.06 31.27 -6.89
N GLU A 286 9.54 30.37 -7.72
CA GLU A 286 8.63 29.26 -7.38
C GLU A 286 9.32 27.91 -7.57
N HIS A 287 10.60 27.90 -7.99
CA HIS A 287 11.46 26.72 -7.95
C HIS A 287 11.66 26.25 -6.51
N GLU A 288 11.43 24.97 -6.26
CA GLU A 288 11.70 24.35 -4.97
C GLU A 288 13.17 23.98 -4.77
N GLY A 289 13.65 24.12 -3.54
CA GLY A 289 14.99 23.71 -3.13
C GLY A 289 15.08 22.19 -2.96
N LEU A 290 15.79 21.52 -3.86
CA LEU A 290 15.97 20.07 -3.87
C LEU A 290 17.33 19.67 -3.29
N TYR A 291 17.33 18.81 -2.26
CA TYR A 291 18.52 18.13 -1.76
C TYR A 291 18.59 16.69 -2.26
N LEU A 292 19.60 16.38 -3.08
CA LEU A 292 19.88 15.02 -3.55
C LEU A 292 21.04 14.41 -2.74
N SER A 293 20.78 13.30 -2.06
CA SER A 293 21.81 12.56 -1.33
C SER A 293 22.61 11.59 -2.22
N GLY A 294 23.81 11.24 -1.77
CA GLY A 294 24.65 10.19 -2.33
C GLY A 294 24.53 8.89 -1.52
N SER A 295 25.63 8.16 -1.37
CA SER A 295 25.69 6.86 -0.67
C SER A 295 25.60 6.95 0.87
N ALA A 296 24.98 8.00 1.41
CA ALA A 296 24.76 8.30 2.83
C ALA A 296 23.93 9.60 2.92
N PRO A 297 23.05 9.78 3.91
CA PRO A 297 22.20 10.97 4.01
C PRO A 297 22.99 12.29 3.98
N LEU A 298 24.15 12.36 4.65
CA LEU A 298 25.02 13.55 4.69
C LEU A 298 26.04 13.65 3.53
N LYS A 299 25.96 12.79 2.52
CA LYS A 299 26.70 12.95 1.26
C LYS A 299 25.76 13.52 0.22
N THR A 300 26.24 14.45 -0.60
CA THR A 300 25.46 15.04 -1.69
C THR A 300 26.31 15.16 -2.96
N PHE A 301 25.83 15.90 -3.95
CA PHE A 301 26.52 16.18 -5.20
C PHE A 301 26.87 17.67 -5.32
N ALA A 302 28.05 17.96 -5.86
CA ALA A 302 28.51 19.32 -6.14
C ALA A 302 27.97 19.85 -7.49
N GLY A 303 27.78 21.17 -7.56
CA GLY A 303 27.29 21.87 -8.75
C GLY A 303 28.24 21.86 -9.96
N GLY A 304 27.73 22.34 -11.09
CA GLY A 304 28.39 22.36 -12.40
C GLY A 304 28.52 20.97 -13.04
N LYS A 305 27.55 20.08 -12.82
CA LYS A 305 27.59 18.63 -13.12
C LYS A 305 26.20 18.09 -13.47
N PHE A 306 26.15 16.84 -13.93
CA PHE A 306 24.92 16.10 -14.27
C PHE A 306 23.73 16.35 -13.33
N HIS A 307 23.88 16.23 -12.01
CA HIS A 307 22.73 16.37 -11.09
C HIS A 307 22.16 17.79 -11.06
N GLU A 308 22.95 18.83 -11.30
CA GLU A 308 22.43 20.19 -11.44
C GLU A 308 21.70 20.36 -12.78
N GLU A 309 22.22 19.78 -13.87
CA GLU A 309 21.52 19.74 -15.17
C GLU A 309 20.17 19.00 -15.09
N TRP A 310 20.15 17.87 -14.37
CA TRP A 310 19.00 17.00 -14.16
C TRP A 310 17.93 17.65 -13.25
N THR A 311 18.34 18.17 -12.08
CA THR A 311 17.44 18.87 -11.15
C THR A 311 16.85 20.14 -11.77
N ASN A 312 17.68 20.98 -12.41
CA ASN A 312 17.19 22.20 -13.05
C ASN A 312 16.27 21.91 -14.25
N GLY A 313 16.52 20.81 -14.98
CA GLY A 313 15.66 20.37 -16.08
C GLY A 313 14.32 19.76 -15.64
N ALA A 314 14.13 19.53 -14.33
CA ALA A 314 12.86 19.19 -13.71
C ALA A 314 12.19 20.42 -13.03
N GLY A 315 12.71 21.62 -13.25
CA GLY A 315 12.18 22.87 -12.69
C GLY A 315 12.49 23.10 -11.20
N CYS A 316 13.41 22.35 -10.60
CA CYS A 316 13.83 22.53 -9.20
C CYS A 316 15.25 23.11 -9.11
N ASP A 317 15.62 23.71 -7.97
CA ASP A 317 16.97 24.23 -7.74
C ASP A 317 17.78 23.29 -6.83
N LEU A 318 18.94 22.81 -7.31
CA LEU A 318 19.83 21.97 -6.49
C LEU A 318 20.48 22.80 -5.38
N VAL A 319 20.10 22.58 -4.11
CA VAL A 319 20.57 23.41 -2.98
C VAL A 319 22.08 23.34 -2.75
N SER A 320 22.71 22.23 -3.14
CA SER A 320 24.17 22.01 -3.05
C SER A 320 24.97 22.58 -4.22
N SER A 321 24.34 23.33 -5.14
CA SER A 321 24.97 23.94 -6.33
C SER A 321 26.17 24.84 -6.01
N GLU A 322 26.21 25.49 -4.84
CA GLU A 322 27.35 26.30 -4.40
C GLU A 322 28.63 25.48 -4.12
N LEU A 323 28.51 24.16 -3.91
CA LEU A 323 29.65 23.29 -3.65
C LEU A 323 30.45 23.06 -4.94
N VAL A 324 31.76 23.28 -4.84
CA VAL A 324 32.70 23.13 -5.97
C VAL A 324 33.88 22.22 -5.62
N GLY A 325 34.38 21.49 -6.62
CA GLY A 325 35.59 20.67 -6.50
C GLY A 325 35.29 19.17 -6.40
N ASN A 326 35.19 18.64 -5.17
CA ASN A 326 34.83 17.22 -4.98
C ASN A 326 33.40 16.99 -5.48
N TYR A 327 33.20 15.99 -6.36
CA TYR A 327 31.89 15.71 -6.95
C TYR A 327 30.87 15.14 -5.95
N LYS A 328 31.34 14.32 -4.98
CA LYS A 328 30.51 13.73 -3.92
C LYS A 328 31.01 14.19 -2.54
N PRO A 329 30.77 15.46 -2.14
CA PRO A 329 31.16 15.96 -0.83
C PRO A 329 30.30 15.38 0.29
N THR A 330 30.89 15.23 1.47
CA THR A 330 30.16 15.07 2.73
C THR A 330 29.98 16.45 3.34
N VAL A 331 28.75 16.76 3.77
CA VAL A 331 28.37 18.01 4.43
C VAL A 331 27.98 17.74 5.89
N SER A 332 27.88 18.81 6.68
CA SER A 332 27.29 18.78 8.03
C SER A 332 25.78 18.93 7.96
N ILE A 333 25.05 18.39 8.95
CA ILE A 333 23.58 18.56 9.04
C ILE A 333 23.21 20.05 9.15
N GLU A 334 24.01 20.86 9.86
CA GLU A 334 23.84 22.31 9.95
C GLU A 334 23.97 23.03 8.59
N THR A 335 24.63 22.42 7.60
CA THR A 335 24.66 22.93 6.22
C THR A 335 23.33 22.67 5.52
N ILE A 336 22.76 21.47 5.68
CA ILE A 336 21.47 21.11 5.07
C ILE A 336 20.33 21.90 5.72
N ILE A 337 20.33 22.05 7.05
CA ILE A 337 19.42 22.97 7.76
C ILE A 337 19.61 24.42 7.27
N GLY A 338 20.85 24.84 6.99
CA GLY A 338 21.14 26.17 6.46
C GLY A 338 20.65 26.40 5.02
N TRP A 339 20.56 25.35 4.21
CA TRP A 339 19.93 25.37 2.89
C TRP A 339 18.40 25.26 2.97
N ASN A 340 17.89 24.52 3.96
CA ASN A 340 16.48 24.25 4.20
C ASN A 340 15.70 23.80 2.94
N PRO A 341 16.04 22.63 2.35
CA PRO A 341 15.35 22.13 1.16
C PRO A 341 13.86 21.88 1.41
N ASP A 342 13.05 22.13 0.39
CA ASP A 342 11.62 21.84 0.33
C ASP A 342 11.35 20.37 -0.06
N LEU A 343 12.31 19.74 -0.75
CA LEU A 343 12.27 18.36 -1.21
C LEU A 343 13.61 17.65 -0.94
N ILE A 344 13.57 16.44 -0.36
CA ILE A 344 14.72 15.55 -0.21
C ILE A 344 14.54 14.32 -1.10
N ILE A 345 15.54 14.04 -1.93
CA ILE A 345 15.64 12.81 -2.72
C ILE A 345 16.84 12.00 -2.26
N LEU A 346 16.59 10.76 -1.87
CA LEU A 346 17.56 9.81 -1.38
C LEU A 346 18.05 8.88 -2.49
N SER A 347 19.31 8.48 -2.42
CA SER A 347 19.79 7.35 -3.22
C SER A 347 19.05 6.08 -2.80
N ASN A 348 18.71 5.23 -3.76
CA ASN A 348 18.19 3.86 -3.58
C ASN A 348 19.02 2.92 -2.67
N SER A 349 20.17 3.39 -2.15
CA SER A 349 20.96 2.69 -1.13
C SER A 349 20.61 3.10 0.31
N LEU A 350 19.56 3.91 0.49
CA LEU A 350 19.07 4.48 1.74
C LEU A 350 17.56 4.27 1.86
N CYS A 351 17.03 4.36 3.08
CA CYS A 351 15.59 4.42 3.35
C CYS A 351 15.16 5.86 3.66
N THR A 352 13.87 6.18 3.51
CA THR A 352 13.28 7.45 3.98
C THR A 352 13.50 7.66 5.48
N ASP A 353 13.49 6.56 6.22
CA ASP A 353 13.52 6.53 7.68
C ASP A 353 14.91 6.91 8.21
N ASP A 354 15.97 6.74 7.40
CA ASP A 354 17.33 7.27 7.66
C ASP A 354 17.38 8.81 7.84
N VAL A 355 16.30 9.50 7.44
CA VAL A 355 16.13 10.95 7.54
C VAL A 355 14.89 11.34 8.34
N LEU A 356 13.75 10.65 8.17
CA LEU A 356 12.51 10.98 8.89
C LEU A 356 12.62 10.73 10.40
N ASP A 357 13.30 9.66 10.82
CA ASP A 357 13.41 9.28 12.24
C ASP A 357 14.58 9.98 12.97
N ASP A 358 15.55 10.54 12.24
CA ASP A 358 16.72 11.20 12.84
C ASP A 358 16.32 12.61 13.35
N PRO A 359 16.32 12.85 14.69
CA PRO A 359 15.90 14.13 15.26
C PRO A 359 16.80 15.32 14.89
N ALA A 360 17.93 15.08 14.22
CA ALA A 360 18.78 16.11 13.64
C ALA A 360 18.21 16.75 12.36
N TRP A 361 17.26 16.11 11.67
CA TRP A 361 16.71 16.57 10.39
C TRP A 361 15.33 17.24 10.50
N LYS A 362 14.60 17.01 11.59
CA LYS A 362 13.23 17.48 11.82
C LYS A 362 12.97 18.99 11.60
N ASP A 363 14.00 19.83 11.69
CA ASP A 363 13.92 21.29 11.56
C ASP A 363 14.08 21.74 10.07
N ILE A 364 14.06 20.80 9.12
CA ILE A 364 14.13 21.03 7.67
C ILE A 364 12.72 20.98 7.06
N SER A 365 12.35 21.95 6.21
CA SER A 365 11.05 22.02 5.51
C SER A 365 10.61 20.69 4.90
N ALA A 366 11.47 20.02 4.14
CA ALA A 366 11.16 18.73 3.53
C ALA A 366 10.78 17.64 4.56
N VAL A 367 11.37 17.64 5.75
CA VAL A 367 11.08 16.64 6.79
C VAL A 367 9.79 17.00 7.53
N GLU A 368 9.59 18.28 7.89
CA GLU A 368 8.35 18.77 8.52
C GLU A 368 7.10 18.46 7.67
N HIS A 369 7.24 18.45 6.34
CA HIS A 369 6.15 18.18 5.39
C HIS A 369 6.18 16.75 4.81
N HIS A 370 7.01 15.83 5.34
CA HIS A 370 7.17 14.44 4.87
C HIS A 370 7.51 14.30 3.36
N ARG A 371 8.23 15.28 2.80
CA ARG A 371 8.70 15.33 1.41
C ARG A 371 10.10 14.73 1.26
N VAL A 372 10.24 13.49 1.72
CA VAL A 372 11.47 12.69 1.66
C VAL A 372 11.18 11.43 0.85
N TYR A 373 11.88 11.23 -0.26
CA TYR A 373 11.59 10.14 -1.20
C TYR A 373 12.87 9.45 -1.66
N CYS A 374 12.81 8.17 -2.00
CA CYS A 374 13.94 7.46 -2.62
C CYS A 374 13.85 7.54 -4.15
N VAL A 375 14.99 7.65 -4.82
CA VAL A 375 15.04 7.65 -6.29
C VAL A 375 14.68 6.27 -6.86
N PRO A 376 13.77 6.18 -7.85
CA PRO A 376 13.46 4.93 -8.53
C PRO A 376 14.69 4.28 -9.18
N ARG A 377 14.70 2.94 -9.16
CA ARG A 377 15.68 2.10 -9.85
C ARG A 377 15.02 0.83 -10.37
N PHE A 378 15.20 0.57 -11.66
CA PHE A 378 14.99 -0.76 -12.24
C PHE A 378 16.33 -1.27 -12.79
N VAL A 379 16.60 -1.13 -14.09
CA VAL A 379 17.93 -1.35 -14.68
C VAL A 379 18.89 -0.20 -14.35
N GLY A 380 18.45 1.02 -14.67
CA GLY A 380 19.11 2.27 -14.34
C GLY A 380 18.56 2.90 -13.07
N ASP A 381 19.42 3.65 -12.37
CA ASP A 381 19.05 4.57 -11.30
C ASP A 381 18.61 5.91 -11.95
N TRP A 382 17.42 6.40 -11.64
CA TRP A 382 16.82 7.55 -12.34
C TRP A 382 17.51 8.90 -12.04
N ALA A 383 18.37 8.98 -11.03
CA ALA A 383 19.24 10.13 -10.75
C ALA A 383 20.67 9.93 -11.26
N SER A 384 20.98 8.82 -11.93
CA SER A 384 22.28 8.56 -12.52
C SER A 384 22.34 8.96 -14.00
N PRO A 385 23.54 9.21 -14.57
CA PRO A 385 23.70 9.54 -15.99
C PRO A 385 23.55 8.28 -16.88
N VAL A 386 22.29 7.88 -17.06
CA VAL A 386 21.79 6.73 -17.82
C VAL A 386 20.55 7.14 -18.63
N PRO A 387 20.08 6.37 -19.64
CA PRO A 387 18.88 6.72 -20.41
C PRO A 387 17.63 6.94 -19.55
N GLU A 388 17.46 6.15 -18.48
CA GLU A 388 16.38 6.25 -17.49
C GLU A 388 16.30 7.62 -16.80
N SER A 389 17.35 8.45 -16.86
CA SER A 389 17.35 9.73 -16.16
C SER A 389 16.30 10.71 -16.66
N VAL A 390 15.78 10.52 -17.88
CA VAL A 390 14.67 11.32 -18.40
C VAL A 390 13.37 11.05 -17.61
N LEU A 391 13.13 9.80 -17.20
CA LEU A 391 12.02 9.46 -16.30
C LEU A 391 12.23 10.14 -14.94
N GLY A 392 13.46 10.16 -14.43
CA GLY A 392 13.80 10.89 -13.20
C GLY A 392 13.46 12.39 -13.25
N MET A 393 13.70 13.05 -14.38
CA MET A 393 13.32 14.46 -14.58
C MET A 393 11.80 14.63 -14.60
N MET A 394 11.10 13.77 -15.34
CA MET A 394 9.63 13.80 -15.48
C MET A 394 8.93 13.49 -14.14
N TRP A 395 9.44 12.52 -13.41
CA TRP A 395 9.02 12.11 -12.07
C TRP A 395 9.09 13.30 -11.11
N ILE A 396 10.26 13.95 -10.98
CA ILE A 396 10.45 15.17 -10.16
C ILE A 396 9.48 16.27 -10.59
N ALA A 397 9.44 16.62 -11.88
CA ALA A 397 8.61 17.72 -12.36
C ALA A 397 7.11 17.49 -12.07
N ASN A 398 6.59 16.30 -12.37
CA ASN A 398 5.19 15.97 -12.14
C ASN A 398 4.85 15.85 -10.65
N GLY A 399 5.71 15.24 -9.82
CA GLY A 399 5.41 15.10 -8.39
C GLY A 399 5.53 16.42 -7.64
N THR A 400 6.57 17.21 -7.90
CA THR A 400 6.77 18.54 -7.29
C THR A 400 5.66 19.50 -7.70
N TYR A 401 5.32 19.57 -8.99
CA TYR A 401 4.40 20.56 -9.53
C TYR A 401 3.06 19.95 -9.98
N HIS A 402 2.57 18.91 -9.28
CA HIS A 402 1.40 18.10 -9.63
C HIS A 402 0.07 18.87 -9.83
N ASP A 403 -0.02 20.09 -9.28
CA ASP A 403 -1.14 21.04 -9.45
C ASP A 403 -1.19 21.69 -10.84
N CYS A 404 -0.07 21.75 -11.57
CA CYS A 404 0.02 22.40 -12.89
C CYS A 404 0.72 21.58 -13.98
N ILE A 405 1.54 20.58 -13.60
CA ILE A 405 2.08 19.55 -14.48
C ILE A 405 1.24 18.28 -14.29
N ASP A 406 0.78 17.73 -15.42
CA ASP A 406 -0.04 16.50 -15.48
C ASP A 406 0.56 15.55 -16.53
N LEU A 407 1.67 14.91 -16.15
CA LEU A 407 2.28 13.82 -16.91
C LEU A 407 1.71 12.50 -16.41
N ASP A 408 1.30 11.64 -17.34
CA ASP A 408 0.91 10.26 -17.06
C ASP A 408 2.18 9.43 -16.79
N MET A 409 2.73 9.58 -15.59
CA MET A 409 4.02 8.98 -15.23
C MET A 409 4.00 7.44 -15.25
N VAL A 410 2.83 6.83 -15.14
CA VAL A 410 2.66 5.37 -15.28
C VAL A 410 2.89 4.99 -16.74
N GLN A 411 2.11 5.59 -17.65
CA GLN A 411 2.26 5.33 -19.09
C GLN A 411 3.66 5.70 -19.61
N GLU A 412 4.25 6.79 -19.11
CA GLU A 412 5.61 7.23 -19.46
C GLU A 412 6.69 6.22 -19.02
N THR A 413 6.49 5.57 -17.87
CA THR A 413 7.39 4.53 -17.35
C THR A 413 7.26 3.24 -18.17
N GLU A 414 6.03 2.81 -18.46
CA GLU A 414 5.73 1.67 -19.34
C GLU A 414 6.31 1.88 -20.75
N ASP A 415 6.01 3.02 -21.38
CA ASP A 415 6.51 3.42 -22.70
C ASP A 415 8.03 3.32 -22.75
N PHE A 416 8.73 3.76 -21.69
CA PHE A 416 10.18 3.74 -21.66
C PHE A 416 10.73 2.31 -21.62
N TYR A 417 10.25 1.46 -20.72
CA TYR A 417 10.77 0.08 -20.63
C TYR A 417 10.33 -0.77 -21.84
N LYS A 418 9.18 -0.46 -22.45
CA LYS A 418 8.75 -1.04 -23.70
C LYS A 418 9.63 -0.60 -24.87
N GLU A 419 9.92 0.69 -24.98
CA GLU A 419 10.74 1.23 -26.06
C GLU A 419 12.22 0.81 -25.93
N PHE A 420 12.83 0.92 -24.74
CA PHE A 420 14.24 0.58 -24.56
C PHE A 420 14.49 -0.93 -24.55
N TYR A 421 13.64 -1.71 -23.89
CA TYR A 421 13.95 -3.11 -23.57
C TYR A 421 12.89 -4.11 -24.05
N ASN A 422 11.86 -3.67 -24.78
CA ASN A 422 10.71 -4.48 -25.17
C ASN A 422 10.06 -5.21 -23.98
N TYR A 423 10.14 -4.62 -22.79
CA TYR A 423 9.57 -5.14 -21.56
C TYR A 423 8.17 -4.55 -21.33
N ASP A 424 7.16 -5.42 -21.20
CA ASP A 424 5.79 -5.03 -20.86
C ASP A 424 5.65 -4.96 -19.33
N MET A 425 5.91 -3.78 -18.76
CA MET A 425 5.69 -3.46 -17.34
C MET A 425 4.18 -3.30 -17.08
N SER A 426 3.69 -3.66 -15.89
CA SER A 426 2.29 -3.40 -15.50
C SER A 426 2.13 -2.05 -14.79
N ASP A 427 0.90 -1.52 -14.76
CA ASP A 427 0.54 -0.30 -14.03
C ASP A 427 1.00 -0.35 -12.56
N ASP A 428 0.80 -1.52 -11.92
CA ASP A 428 1.16 -1.77 -10.52
C ASP A 428 2.69 -1.76 -10.33
N ASP A 429 3.45 -2.48 -11.18
CA ASP A 429 4.93 -2.49 -11.14
C ASP A 429 5.51 -1.08 -11.37
N ALA A 430 4.91 -0.31 -12.30
CA ALA A 430 5.35 1.04 -12.63
C ALA A 430 5.09 2.03 -11.47
N CYS A 431 3.94 1.92 -10.82
CA CYS A 431 3.65 2.71 -9.62
C CYS A 431 4.50 2.29 -8.41
N GLU A 432 4.73 1.00 -8.19
CA GLU A 432 5.63 0.50 -7.14
C GLU A 432 7.07 1.03 -7.34
N LEU A 433 7.60 0.94 -8.56
CA LEU A 433 8.90 1.49 -8.94
C LEU A 433 9.03 2.99 -8.65
N MET A 434 7.98 3.78 -8.91
CA MET A 434 7.95 5.22 -8.64
C MET A 434 7.75 5.59 -7.17
N GLY A 435 7.30 4.65 -6.35
CA GLY A 435 7.04 4.81 -4.93
C GLY A 435 5.94 5.84 -4.59
N ALA A 436 5.88 6.26 -3.33
CA ALA A 436 4.88 7.19 -2.81
C ALA A 436 5.07 8.66 -3.24
N PHE A 437 5.99 8.97 -4.16
CA PHE A 437 6.05 10.31 -4.74
C PHE A 437 4.79 10.51 -5.62
N PRO A 438 4.13 11.70 -5.64
CA PRO A 438 2.86 11.92 -6.35
C PRO A 438 2.90 11.83 -7.89
N ALA A 439 3.89 11.13 -8.45
CA ALA A 439 3.94 10.64 -9.81
C ALA A 439 2.84 9.61 -10.10
N CYS A 440 2.62 8.61 -9.22
CA CYS A 440 1.45 7.74 -9.33
C CYS A 440 0.25 8.40 -8.65
N ARG A 441 -0.70 8.93 -9.44
CA ARG A 441 -1.86 9.66 -8.89
C ARG A 441 -2.89 8.74 -8.24
N THR A 442 -3.09 7.54 -8.76
CA THR A 442 -4.12 6.59 -8.32
C THR A 442 -3.70 5.13 -8.52
N LYS A 443 -4.16 4.24 -7.63
CA LYS A 443 -4.14 2.78 -7.82
C LYS A 443 -5.54 2.21 -7.94
N THR A 444 -5.65 0.99 -8.46
CA THR A 444 -6.91 0.27 -8.57
C THR A 444 -6.95 -0.90 -7.58
N ILE A 445 -7.97 -0.92 -6.72
CA ILE A 445 -8.19 -1.94 -5.71
C ILE A 445 -9.42 -2.76 -6.07
N THR A 446 -9.37 -4.09 -5.92
CA THR A 446 -10.56 -4.94 -5.94
C THR A 446 -11.05 -5.18 -4.52
N ASP A 447 -12.27 -4.73 -4.20
CA ASP A 447 -12.85 -4.86 -2.86
C ASP A 447 -13.47 -6.24 -2.59
N MET A 448 -13.88 -6.52 -1.34
CA MET A 448 -14.47 -7.81 -0.96
C MET A 448 -15.91 -8.02 -1.46
N ALA A 449 -16.51 -7.03 -2.14
CA ALA A 449 -17.73 -7.19 -2.93
C ALA A 449 -17.45 -7.45 -4.42
N GLY A 450 -16.18 -7.48 -4.84
CA GLY A 450 -15.76 -7.67 -6.22
C GLY A 450 -15.85 -6.40 -7.07
N ASN A 451 -15.93 -5.21 -6.45
CA ASN A 451 -15.87 -3.96 -7.18
C ASN A 451 -14.43 -3.54 -7.43
N THR A 452 -14.14 -3.11 -8.66
CA THR A 452 -12.91 -2.42 -9.02
C THR A 452 -13.04 -0.94 -8.64
N VAL A 453 -12.22 -0.46 -7.71
CA VAL A 453 -12.29 0.88 -7.12
C VAL A 453 -10.96 1.60 -7.33
N THR A 454 -10.96 2.70 -8.07
CA THR A 454 -9.80 3.59 -8.19
C THR A 454 -9.73 4.50 -6.96
N ILE A 455 -8.58 4.51 -6.29
CA ILE A 455 -8.29 5.35 -5.11
C ILE A 455 -6.97 6.11 -5.33
N PRO A 456 -6.71 7.22 -4.62
CA PRO A 456 -5.38 7.83 -4.60
C PRO A 456 -4.28 6.80 -4.27
N TYR A 457 -3.11 6.91 -4.89
CA TYR A 457 -2.03 5.94 -4.66
C TYR A 457 -1.56 5.98 -3.21
N ASP A 458 -1.23 7.18 -2.74
CA ASP A 458 -1.02 7.48 -1.33
C ASP A 458 -2.33 7.94 -0.69
N VAL A 459 -2.77 7.21 0.34
CA VAL A 459 -4.02 7.46 1.05
C VAL A 459 -3.70 8.12 2.39
N GLN A 460 -4.08 9.39 2.53
CA GLN A 460 -3.77 10.21 3.69
C GLN A 460 -4.98 10.49 4.58
N LYS A 461 -6.21 10.34 4.06
CA LYS A 461 -7.46 10.58 4.81
C LYS A 461 -8.48 9.49 4.60
N VAL A 462 -8.69 8.69 5.64
CA VAL A 462 -9.61 7.55 5.66
C VAL A 462 -10.83 7.85 6.52
N VAL A 463 -12.01 7.46 6.03
CA VAL A 463 -13.26 7.45 6.80
C VAL A 463 -13.76 6.02 6.96
N ALA A 464 -13.72 5.48 8.18
CA ALA A 464 -14.19 4.14 8.52
C ALA A 464 -15.63 4.17 9.06
N VAL A 465 -16.62 3.96 8.20
CA VAL A 465 -18.06 3.91 8.59
C VAL A 465 -18.48 2.55 9.18
N TYR A 466 -17.52 1.75 9.64
CA TYR A 466 -17.72 0.46 10.29
C TYR A 466 -16.63 0.24 11.35
N ALA A 467 -17.02 0.05 12.61
CA ALA A 467 -16.09 0.09 13.74
C ALA A 467 -14.88 -0.88 13.65
N PRO A 468 -15.03 -2.15 13.22
CA PRO A 468 -13.87 -3.03 13.01
C PRO A 468 -12.90 -2.58 11.93
N ALA A 469 -13.33 -1.81 10.91
CA ALA A 469 -12.40 -1.25 9.94
C ALA A 469 -11.44 -0.25 10.60
N ALA A 470 -11.91 0.56 11.55
CA ALA A 470 -11.05 1.46 12.32
C ALA A 470 -10.01 0.67 13.15
N ALA A 471 -10.44 -0.40 13.84
CA ALA A 471 -9.53 -1.25 14.61
C ALA A 471 -8.47 -1.95 13.73
N MET A 472 -8.83 -2.38 12.52
CA MET A 472 -7.89 -2.95 11.53
C MET A 472 -6.91 -1.90 11.01
N ILE A 473 -7.38 -0.71 10.64
CA ILE A 473 -6.51 0.39 10.19
C ILE A 473 -5.50 0.75 11.29
N MET A 474 -5.92 0.78 12.56
CA MET A 474 -5.02 1.06 13.68
C MET A 474 -3.97 -0.03 13.92
N ALA A 475 -4.29 -1.30 13.69
CA ALA A 475 -3.32 -2.40 13.83
C ALA A 475 -2.30 -2.46 12.66
N ILE A 476 -2.66 -1.93 11.49
CA ILE A 476 -1.83 -1.92 10.28
C ILE A 476 -0.90 -0.68 10.24
N ASP A 477 -1.33 0.44 10.80
CA ASP A 477 -0.63 1.72 10.65
C ASP A 477 -0.35 2.41 11.98
N GLU A 478 0.93 2.51 12.33
CA GLU A 478 1.46 3.27 13.47
C GLU A 478 1.04 4.76 13.44
N GLY A 479 0.86 5.33 12.24
CA GLY A 479 0.33 6.68 12.01
C GLY A 479 -1.19 6.75 11.77
N SER A 480 -1.92 5.65 12.00
CA SER A 480 -3.33 5.48 11.64
C SER A 480 -4.24 6.60 12.12
N ALA A 481 -3.99 7.16 13.29
CA ALA A 481 -4.80 8.21 13.89
C ALA A 481 -4.56 9.60 13.26
N GLU A 482 -3.47 9.79 12.52
CA GLU A 482 -3.28 10.94 11.60
C GLU A 482 -4.17 10.76 10.36
N ARG A 483 -4.23 9.53 9.82
CA ARG A 483 -5.02 9.20 8.61
C ARG A 483 -6.52 9.07 8.85
N LEU A 484 -6.96 8.61 10.02
CA LEU A 484 -8.34 8.26 10.32
C LEU A 484 -9.18 9.48 10.71
N VAL A 485 -9.60 10.27 9.72
CA VAL A 485 -10.34 11.53 9.91
C VAL A 485 -11.82 11.35 10.28
N GLY A 486 -12.41 10.17 10.07
CA GLY A 486 -13.81 9.91 10.42
C GLY A 486 -14.14 8.46 10.76
N ILE A 487 -15.03 8.27 11.73
CA ILE A 487 -15.35 6.96 12.34
C ILE A 487 -16.86 6.75 12.55
N ASP A 488 -17.27 5.49 12.67
CA ASP A 488 -18.60 5.13 13.19
C ASP A 488 -18.68 5.26 14.72
N SER A 489 -19.85 5.60 15.23
CA SER A 489 -20.14 5.79 16.65
C SER A 489 -19.94 4.55 17.54
N CYS A 490 -19.84 3.34 16.97
CA CYS A 490 -19.47 2.14 17.73
C CYS A 490 -17.95 1.92 17.80
N ALA A 491 -17.15 2.65 17.02
CA ALA A 491 -15.73 2.90 17.28
C ALA A 491 -15.57 4.24 18.02
N GLN A 492 -16.56 4.64 18.83
CA GLN A 492 -16.50 5.83 19.67
C GLN A 492 -15.16 5.88 20.37
N VAL A 493 -14.47 7.02 20.26
CA VAL A 493 -13.14 7.23 20.85
C VAL A 493 -13.24 7.10 22.37
N ASP A 494 -13.06 5.87 22.83
CA ASP A 494 -13.19 5.40 24.20
C ASP A 494 -11.80 5.22 24.81
N GLU A 495 -11.72 4.55 25.96
CA GLU A 495 -10.49 4.47 26.75
C GLU A 495 -9.33 3.85 25.95
N GLY A 496 -9.57 2.75 25.21
CA GLY A 496 -8.55 2.11 24.37
C GLY A 496 -8.11 2.98 23.19
N PHE A 497 -9.04 3.58 22.44
CA PHE A 497 -8.70 4.49 21.34
C PHE A 497 -7.88 5.70 21.82
N ASN A 498 -8.25 6.30 22.97
CA ASN A 498 -7.52 7.44 23.56
C ASN A 498 -6.18 7.04 24.19
N ALA A 499 -6.03 5.79 24.65
CA ALA A 499 -4.78 5.30 25.22
C ALA A 499 -3.71 5.15 24.15
N ILE A 500 -4.08 4.64 22.97
CA ILE A 500 -3.19 4.45 21.82
C ILE A 500 -2.86 5.78 21.12
N ASP A 501 -3.85 6.61 20.79
CA ASP A 501 -3.59 8.01 20.39
C ASP A 501 -4.51 8.98 21.15
N PRO A 502 -3.99 9.71 22.15
CA PRO A 502 -4.72 10.78 22.85
C PRO A 502 -5.23 11.91 21.95
N THR A 503 -4.72 12.05 20.72
CA THR A 503 -5.14 13.07 19.76
C THR A 503 -6.31 12.63 18.88
N ILE A 504 -6.65 11.34 18.81
CA ILE A 504 -7.70 10.82 17.92
C ILE A 504 -9.09 11.39 18.24
N ALA A 505 -9.37 11.70 19.51
CA ALA A 505 -10.60 12.39 19.94
C ALA A 505 -10.76 13.81 19.37
N SER A 506 -9.65 14.43 18.92
CA SER A 506 -9.63 15.76 18.32
C SER A 506 -9.54 15.75 16.79
N LYS A 507 -9.05 14.64 16.22
CA LYS A 507 -8.87 14.43 14.76
C LYS A 507 -10.06 13.71 14.12
N ALA A 508 -10.50 12.60 14.71
CA ALA A 508 -11.52 11.72 14.15
C ALA A 508 -12.93 12.21 14.47
N VAL A 509 -13.72 12.53 13.46
CA VAL A 509 -15.11 12.95 13.63
C VAL A 509 -16.06 11.74 13.54
N VAL A 510 -17.00 11.63 14.48
CA VAL A 510 -18.05 10.60 14.42
C VAL A 510 -19.04 10.92 13.30
N VAL A 511 -18.86 10.27 12.15
CA VAL A 511 -19.62 10.50 10.91
C VAL A 511 -20.81 9.57 10.74
N ALA A 512 -20.85 8.42 11.42
CA ALA A 512 -21.94 7.45 11.32
C ALA A 512 -22.49 7.09 12.70
N ALA A 513 -23.81 6.95 12.81
CA ALA A 513 -24.50 6.62 14.05
C ALA A 513 -25.04 5.17 14.03
N GLY A 514 -24.17 4.19 13.80
CA GLY A 514 -24.51 2.78 13.83
C GLY A 514 -25.05 2.28 12.48
N SER A 515 -24.17 2.14 11.50
CA SER A 515 -24.33 1.27 10.32
C SER A 515 -25.46 1.54 9.30
N SER A 516 -26.40 2.46 9.56
CA SER A 516 -27.45 2.88 8.62
C SER A 516 -27.49 4.38 8.32
N ASP A 517 -27.10 5.22 9.28
CA ASP A 517 -27.19 6.68 9.19
C ASP A 517 -25.80 7.32 9.21
N ALA A 518 -25.16 7.39 8.04
CA ALA A 518 -23.91 8.14 7.83
C ALA A 518 -24.19 9.58 7.37
N ASN A 519 -23.59 10.55 8.04
CA ASN A 519 -23.74 11.97 7.75
C ASN A 519 -22.81 12.38 6.59
N LYS A 520 -23.35 12.36 5.36
CA LYS A 520 -22.61 12.69 4.14
C LYS A 520 -22.01 14.09 4.12
N GLU A 521 -22.73 15.10 4.63
CA GLU A 521 -22.22 16.48 4.66
C GLU A 521 -20.97 16.57 5.56
N MET A 522 -20.98 15.81 6.65
CA MET A 522 -19.84 15.69 7.56
C MET A 522 -18.68 14.92 6.92
N ILE A 523 -18.94 13.76 6.28
CA ILE A 523 -17.93 13.01 5.53
C ILE A 523 -17.25 13.89 4.48
N LEU A 524 -18.04 14.60 3.65
CA LEU A 524 -17.50 15.52 2.64
C LEU A 524 -16.71 16.68 3.25
N SER A 525 -17.09 17.18 4.42
CA SER A 525 -16.36 18.26 5.10
C SER A 525 -14.96 17.87 5.60
N LEU A 526 -14.68 16.56 5.74
CA LEU A 526 -13.37 16.04 6.09
C LEU A 526 -12.40 15.94 4.90
N ASN A 527 -12.92 16.06 3.67
CA ASN A 527 -12.20 15.80 2.41
C ASN A 527 -11.38 14.49 2.44
N PRO A 528 -12.04 13.32 2.62
CA PRO A 528 -11.36 12.03 2.64
C PRO A 528 -10.99 11.53 1.24
N ASP A 529 -9.92 10.74 1.19
CA ASP A 529 -9.40 10.10 -0.01
C ASP A 529 -10.13 8.77 -0.28
N VAL A 530 -10.54 8.08 0.78
CA VAL A 530 -11.28 6.81 0.71
C VAL A 530 -12.22 6.63 1.91
N ILE A 531 -13.35 5.97 1.65
CA ILE A 531 -14.30 5.52 2.67
C ILE A 531 -14.25 4.00 2.77
N ILE A 532 -14.01 3.47 3.97
CA ILE A 532 -14.08 2.03 4.25
C ILE A 532 -15.45 1.71 4.83
N ALA A 533 -16.20 0.85 4.14
CA ALA A 533 -17.52 0.40 4.54
C ALA A 533 -17.59 -1.14 4.60
N LYS A 534 -18.56 -1.69 5.33
CA LYS A 534 -18.85 -3.12 5.25
C LYS A 534 -19.86 -3.41 4.13
N THR A 535 -19.61 -4.46 3.32
CA THR A 535 -20.41 -4.83 2.13
C THR A 535 -21.92 -4.86 2.37
N CYS A 536 -22.36 -5.33 3.54
CA CYS A 536 -23.77 -5.49 3.88
C CYS A 536 -24.43 -4.25 4.52
N LEU A 537 -23.75 -3.09 4.57
CA LEU A 537 -24.30 -1.86 5.15
C LEU A 537 -24.98 -1.01 4.08
N PRO A 538 -26.32 -0.87 4.08
CA PRO A 538 -27.05 -0.10 3.06
C PRO A 538 -26.99 1.41 3.36
N ILE A 539 -25.79 1.99 3.32
CA ILE A 539 -25.60 3.43 3.53
C ILE A 539 -26.07 4.16 2.26
N THR A 540 -27.28 4.70 2.33
CA THR A 540 -28.03 5.14 1.15
C THR A 540 -27.30 6.24 0.37
N GLY A 541 -26.85 5.91 -0.85
CA GLY A 541 -26.11 6.83 -1.74
C GLY A 541 -24.74 7.23 -1.21
N LEU A 542 -24.06 6.35 -0.46
CA LEU A 542 -22.62 6.49 -0.19
C LEU A 542 -21.81 6.35 -1.48
N ASP A 543 -22.23 5.41 -2.35
CA ASP A 543 -21.62 5.20 -3.68
C ASP A 543 -21.77 6.44 -4.61
N ASP A 544 -22.71 7.34 -4.33
CA ASP A 544 -22.93 8.59 -5.09
C ASP A 544 -22.18 9.81 -4.51
N ILE A 545 -21.36 9.64 -3.46
CA ILE A 545 -20.80 10.78 -2.68
C ILE A 545 -19.63 11.48 -3.38
N GLY A 546 -19.05 10.87 -4.42
CA GLY A 546 -17.88 11.41 -5.13
C GLY A 546 -16.53 11.14 -4.47
N VAL A 547 -16.52 10.34 -3.40
CA VAL A 547 -15.32 9.78 -2.76
C VAL A 547 -15.31 8.27 -3.00
N PRO A 548 -14.17 7.65 -3.33
CA PRO A 548 -14.05 6.19 -3.46
C PRO A 548 -14.52 5.43 -2.21
N VAL A 549 -15.24 4.32 -2.40
CA VAL A 549 -15.74 3.46 -1.31
C VAL A 549 -15.20 2.05 -1.48
N VAL A 550 -14.33 1.61 -0.56
CA VAL A 550 -13.80 0.24 -0.52
C VAL A 550 -14.63 -0.58 0.48
N LYS A 551 -15.17 -1.72 0.03
CA LYS A 551 -16.06 -2.56 0.86
C LYS A 551 -15.35 -3.81 1.39
N ILE A 552 -15.37 -3.99 2.70
CA ILE A 552 -14.85 -5.18 3.39
C ILE A 552 -16.00 -6.09 3.88
N ASP A 553 -15.81 -7.40 3.97
CA ASP A 553 -16.78 -8.32 4.62
C ASP A 553 -16.14 -9.28 5.62
N PRO A 554 -15.68 -8.80 6.79
CA PRO A 554 -15.18 -9.66 7.84
C PRO A 554 -16.38 -10.39 8.48
N SER A 555 -16.73 -11.55 7.90
CA SER A 555 -17.91 -12.36 8.22
C SER A 555 -17.57 -13.81 8.61
N SER A 556 -16.30 -14.17 8.54
CA SER A 556 -15.59 -15.37 9.01
C SER A 556 -14.20 -14.94 9.53
N LEU A 557 -13.45 -15.84 10.17
CA LEU A 557 -12.07 -15.59 10.59
C LEU A 557 -11.18 -15.30 9.37
N THR A 558 -11.22 -16.15 8.33
CA THR A 558 -10.47 -15.94 7.06
C THR A 558 -10.80 -14.61 6.36
N ASN A 559 -12.04 -14.12 6.53
CA ASN A 559 -12.44 -12.84 5.97
C ASN A 559 -11.99 -11.63 6.81
N VAL A 560 -11.65 -11.81 8.10
CA VAL A 560 -10.92 -10.79 8.87
C VAL A 560 -9.54 -10.60 8.26
N ASP A 561 -8.84 -11.69 7.99
CA ASP A 561 -7.50 -11.69 7.40
C ASP A 561 -7.52 -11.05 6.01
N SER A 562 -8.48 -11.46 5.17
CA SER A 562 -8.68 -10.87 3.84
C SER A 562 -8.99 -9.37 3.88
N ALA A 563 -9.70 -8.89 4.93
CA ALA A 563 -9.95 -7.47 5.14
C ALA A 563 -8.69 -6.73 5.60
N ILE A 564 -7.86 -7.35 6.43
CA ILE A 564 -6.56 -6.82 6.88
C ILE A 564 -5.61 -6.67 5.67
N THR A 565 -5.44 -7.71 4.85
CA THR A 565 -4.62 -7.65 3.62
C THR A 565 -5.12 -6.57 2.66
N LEU A 566 -6.44 -6.48 2.44
CA LEU A 566 -7.03 -5.44 1.58
C LEU A 566 -6.75 -4.03 2.11
N LEU A 567 -6.85 -3.83 3.44
CA LEU A 567 -6.54 -2.54 4.06
C LEU A 567 -5.05 -2.22 4.04
N GLY A 568 -4.17 -3.22 4.16
CA GLY A 568 -2.73 -3.08 3.91
C GLY A 568 -2.46 -2.52 2.52
N ASN A 569 -3.08 -3.11 1.48
CA ASN A 569 -2.93 -2.64 0.10
C ASN A 569 -3.51 -1.22 -0.11
N VAL A 570 -4.64 -0.89 0.53
CA VAL A 570 -5.20 0.48 0.51
C VAL A 570 -4.22 1.48 1.14
N LEU A 571 -3.54 1.11 2.23
CA LEU A 571 -2.65 1.98 3.01
C LEU A 571 -1.17 1.96 2.56
N ASN A 572 -0.81 1.23 1.50
CA ASN A 572 0.60 0.94 1.11
C ASN A 572 1.42 0.30 2.24
N LYS A 573 0.80 -0.60 3.01
CA LYS A 573 1.41 -1.40 4.08
C LYS A 573 1.12 -2.91 3.92
N PRO A 574 1.47 -3.53 2.77
CA PRO A 574 1.20 -4.96 2.53
C PRO A 574 1.96 -5.86 3.51
N ASP A 575 3.26 -5.61 3.73
CA ASP A 575 4.10 -6.41 4.63
C ASP A 575 3.57 -6.38 6.06
N ARG A 576 3.22 -5.20 6.57
CA ARG A 576 2.66 -5.06 7.92
C ARG A 576 1.30 -5.74 8.08
N ALA A 577 0.48 -5.75 7.04
CA ALA A 577 -0.75 -6.51 7.02
C ALA A 577 -0.48 -8.03 6.97
N ALA A 578 0.57 -8.48 6.28
CA ALA A 578 1.00 -9.87 6.25
C ALA A 578 1.56 -10.34 7.61
N ASP A 579 2.36 -9.53 8.29
CA ASP A 579 2.86 -9.81 9.64
C ASP A 579 1.70 -9.99 10.64
N LEU A 580 0.71 -9.09 10.60
CA LEU A 580 -0.49 -9.19 11.43
C LEU A 580 -1.28 -10.46 11.10
N VAL A 581 -1.54 -10.76 9.82
CA VAL A 581 -2.25 -11.99 9.43
C VAL A 581 -1.50 -13.24 9.90
N SER A 582 -0.18 -13.30 9.72
CA SER A 582 0.65 -14.42 10.17
C SER A 582 0.56 -14.62 11.68
N TYR A 583 0.61 -13.53 12.47
CA TYR A 583 0.46 -13.60 13.92
C TYR A 583 -0.92 -14.11 14.33
N LEU A 584 -1.99 -13.62 13.69
CA LEU A 584 -3.36 -14.07 13.94
C LEU A 584 -3.52 -15.56 13.58
N ASP A 585 -2.94 -16.03 12.47
CA ASP A 585 -2.93 -17.44 12.08
C ASP A 585 -2.20 -18.31 13.09
N ASP A 586 -0.97 -17.97 13.46
CA ASP A 586 -0.15 -18.74 14.41
C ASP A 586 -0.83 -18.86 15.78
N LYS A 587 -1.41 -17.77 16.28
CA LYS A 587 -2.11 -17.76 17.57
C LYS A 587 -3.44 -18.53 17.52
N ARG A 588 -4.22 -18.42 16.43
CA ARG A 588 -5.42 -19.25 16.24
C ARG A 588 -5.05 -20.75 16.18
N ALA A 589 -4.04 -21.11 15.40
CA ALA A 589 -3.53 -22.48 15.30
C ALA A 589 -3.11 -23.04 16.67
N SER A 590 -2.41 -22.24 17.48
CA SER A 590 -1.99 -22.65 18.83
C SER A 590 -3.15 -23.04 19.75
N VAL A 591 -4.32 -22.42 19.59
CA VAL A 591 -5.53 -22.72 20.38
C VAL A 591 -6.30 -23.91 19.79
N THR A 592 -6.44 -23.99 18.46
CA THR A 592 -7.14 -25.10 17.81
C THR A 592 -6.40 -26.41 18.01
N ASP A 593 -5.06 -26.43 17.87
CA ASP A 593 -4.25 -27.64 18.04
C ASP A 593 -4.37 -28.25 19.46
N LEU A 594 -4.56 -27.41 20.49
CA LEU A 594 -4.78 -27.85 21.87
C LEU A 594 -6.21 -28.35 22.13
N THR A 595 -7.20 -27.84 21.39
CA THR A 595 -8.64 -28.11 21.62
C THR A 595 -9.27 -29.07 20.62
N ASP A 596 -8.59 -29.41 19.53
CA ASP A 596 -9.02 -30.37 18.50
C ASP A 596 -9.20 -31.81 19.05
N GLY A 597 -8.54 -32.14 20.16
CA GLY A 597 -8.76 -33.40 20.88
C GLY A 597 -10.13 -33.51 21.57
N ILE A 598 -10.87 -32.41 21.73
CA ILE A 598 -12.17 -32.36 22.41
C ILE A 598 -13.29 -32.53 21.39
N ALA A 599 -14.00 -33.67 21.45
CA ALA A 599 -15.14 -33.94 20.59
C ALA A 599 -16.28 -32.93 20.84
N MET A 600 -16.99 -32.52 19.78
CA MET A 600 -17.96 -31.41 19.81
C MET A 600 -19.08 -31.57 20.86
N ASP A 601 -19.50 -32.80 21.16
CA ASP A 601 -20.50 -33.09 22.21
C ASP A 601 -19.93 -32.97 23.64
N ASP A 602 -18.61 -33.14 23.82
CA ASP A 602 -17.90 -33.00 25.09
C ASP A 602 -17.42 -31.56 25.36
N ARG A 603 -17.46 -30.69 24.34
CA ARG A 603 -17.12 -29.25 24.45
C ARG A 603 -18.16 -28.49 25.27
N LYS A 604 -17.69 -27.55 26.10
CA LYS A 604 -18.53 -26.66 26.91
C LYS A 604 -19.51 -25.88 26.03
N GLY A 605 -20.80 -25.89 26.40
CA GLY A 605 -21.84 -25.14 25.72
C GLY A 605 -21.75 -23.65 26.05
N LEU A 606 -21.40 -22.83 25.07
CA LEU A 606 -21.25 -21.38 25.23
C LEU A 606 -22.46 -20.64 24.62
N TYR A 607 -23.07 -19.76 25.40
CA TYR A 607 -24.05 -18.78 24.94
C TYR A 607 -23.42 -17.40 24.85
N LEU A 608 -23.36 -16.84 23.63
CA LEU A 608 -22.87 -15.48 23.38
C LEU A 608 -24.04 -14.52 23.16
N SER A 609 -24.11 -13.44 23.94
CA SER A 609 -25.16 -12.43 23.80
C SER A 609 -24.78 -11.34 22.80
N GLY A 610 -25.78 -10.85 22.08
CA GLY A 610 -25.73 -9.56 21.39
C GLY A 610 -26.05 -8.39 22.33
N SER A 611 -26.61 -7.31 21.78
CA SER A 611 -26.93 -6.05 22.50
C SER A 611 -28.07 -6.12 23.52
N ALA A 612 -28.49 -7.32 23.92
CA ALA A 612 -29.41 -7.56 25.04
C ALA A 612 -29.24 -9.03 25.49
N PRO A 613 -29.52 -9.39 26.75
CA PRO A 613 -29.29 -10.75 27.26
C PRO A 613 -30.02 -11.85 26.48
N LEU A 614 -31.21 -11.57 25.93
CA LEU A 614 -32.01 -12.48 25.11
C LEU A 614 -31.78 -12.35 23.60
N LYS A 615 -30.78 -11.55 23.17
CA LYS A 615 -30.31 -11.54 21.78
C LYS A 615 -29.04 -12.36 21.70
N THR A 616 -28.88 -13.13 20.64
CA THR A 616 -27.69 -13.95 20.41
C THR A 616 -27.27 -13.87 18.94
N PHE A 617 -26.36 -14.76 18.52
CA PHE A 617 -25.91 -14.91 17.15
C PHE A 617 -26.31 -16.29 16.62
N ALA A 618 -26.79 -16.33 15.37
CA ALA A 618 -27.07 -17.58 14.67
C ALA A 618 -25.79 -18.18 14.06
N GLY A 619 -25.79 -19.49 13.77
CA GLY A 619 -24.64 -20.20 13.21
C GLY A 619 -24.30 -19.84 11.76
N GLY A 620 -23.22 -20.45 11.27
CA GLY A 620 -22.74 -20.36 9.89
C GLY A 620 -21.98 -19.08 9.53
N LYS A 621 -21.38 -18.40 10.53
CA LYS A 621 -20.59 -17.16 10.42
C LYS A 621 -19.59 -17.04 11.57
N PHE A 622 -18.74 -16.02 11.51
CA PHE A 622 -17.76 -15.55 12.50
C PHE A 622 -17.96 -16.04 13.96
N HIS A 623 -19.07 -15.73 14.65
CA HIS A 623 -19.19 -16.09 16.07
C HIS A 623 -19.23 -17.61 16.32
N GLN A 624 -19.66 -18.42 15.35
CA GLN A 624 -19.55 -19.87 15.45
C GLN A 624 -18.10 -20.32 15.30
N GLU A 625 -17.41 -19.85 14.26
CA GLU A 625 -15.99 -20.15 14.01
C GLU A 625 -15.10 -19.71 15.18
N TRP A 626 -15.34 -18.53 15.73
CA TRP A 626 -14.66 -17.98 16.91
C TRP A 626 -14.91 -18.82 18.17
N THR A 627 -16.17 -19.20 18.43
CA THR A 627 -16.54 -20.02 19.61
C THR A 627 -15.97 -21.44 19.50
N GLU A 628 -16.05 -22.05 18.32
CA GLU A 628 -15.61 -23.43 18.09
C GLU A 628 -14.09 -23.53 17.93
N GLY A 629 -13.43 -22.50 17.39
CA GLY A 629 -11.96 -22.40 17.39
C GLY A 629 -11.37 -22.21 18.79
N ALA A 630 -12.14 -21.67 19.74
CA ALA A 630 -11.78 -21.58 21.16
C ALA A 630 -12.11 -22.86 21.98
N GLY A 631 -12.34 -24.00 21.32
CA GLY A 631 -12.63 -25.28 21.98
C GLY A 631 -14.04 -25.41 22.59
N CYS A 632 -14.91 -24.43 22.41
CA CYS A 632 -16.29 -24.48 22.90
C CYS A 632 -17.28 -24.97 21.83
N ARG A 633 -18.57 -25.09 22.19
CA ARG A 633 -19.68 -25.32 21.26
C ARG A 633 -20.69 -24.20 21.39
N LEU A 634 -20.98 -23.48 20.30
CA LEU A 634 -21.97 -22.41 20.29
C LEU A 634 -23.39 -23.00 20.42
N VAL A 635 -24.08 -22.75 21.54
CA VAL A 635 -25.41 -23.39 21.78
C VAL A 635 -26.50 -22.92 20.81
N SER A 636 -26.31 -21.76 20.16
CA SER A 636 -27.21 -21.18 19.18
C SER A 636 -26.89 -21.53 17.72
N ALA A 637 -25.94 -22.44 17.47
CA ALA A 637 -25.48 -22.79 16.11
C ALA A 637 -26.62 -23.28 15.18
N ASP A 638 -27.60 -24.01 15.70
CA ASP A 638 -28.76 -24.52 14.94
C ASP A 638 -29.76 -23.42 14.49
N LEU A 639 -29.60 -22.18 14.95
CA LEU A 639 -30.46 -21.08 14.49
C LEU A 639 -30.15 -20.71 13.04
N VAL A 640 -31.21 -20.50 12.24
CA VAL A 640 -31.11 -20.15 10.82
C VAL A 640 -31.89 -18.88 10.49
N GLY A 641 -31.46 -18.17 9.45
CA GLY A 641 -32.14 -16.98 8.94
C GLY A 641 -31.57 -15.66 9.47
N ASN A 642 -32.23 -15.03 10.44
CA ASN A 642 -31.73 -13.78 11.02
C ASN A 642 -30.45 -14.04 11.82
N TYR A 643 -29.35 -13.39 11.47
CA TYR A 643 -28.05 -13.55 12.14
C TYR A 643 -28.02 -13.06 13.59
N LYS A 644 -28.83 -12.04 13.95
CA LYS A 644 -28.93 -11.52 15.32
C LYS A 644 -30.36 -11.70 15.87
N PRO A 645 -30.81 -12.93 16.14
CA PRO A 645 -32.16 -13.20 16.60
C PRO A 645 -32.34 -12.84 18.08
N THR A 646 -33.55 -12.44 18.44
CA THR A 646 -34.02 -12.48 19.83
C THR A 646 -34.63 -13.85 20.09
N VAL A 647 -34.18 -14.55 21.13
CA VAL A 647 -34.71 -15.85 21.59
C VAL A 647 -35.56 -15.67 22.86
N SER A 648 -36.27 -16.70 23.29
CA SER A 648 -36.95 -16.68 24.59
C SER A 648 -36.05 -17.28 25.67
N ILE A 649 -36.33 -16.99 26.94
CA ILE A 649 -35.57 -17.56 28.06
C ILE A 649 -35.70 -19.09 28.11
N GLU A 650 -36.87 -19.62 27.73
CA GLU A 650 -37.11 -21.06 27.62
C GLU A 650 -36.24 -21.72 26.53
N THR A 651 -35.87 -21.00 25.47
CA THR A 651 -34.88 -21.48 24.50
C THR A 651 -33.49 -21.62 25.14
N ILE A 652 -33.06 -20.61 25.92
CA ILE A 652 -31.74 -20.62 26.57
C ILE A 652 -31.68 -21.67 27.69
N ILE A 653 -32.74 -21.83 28.50
CA ILE A 653 -32.89 -22.93 29.46
C ILE A 653 -32.87 -24.29 28.74
N GLY A 654 -33.52 -24.39 27.57
CA GLY A 654 -33.50 -25.62 26.76
C GLY A 654 -32.13 -25.97 26.18
N TRP A 655 -31.27 -24.97 25.95
CA TRP A 655 -29.87 -25.16 25.58
C TRP A 655 -28.96 -25.47 26.77
N ASN A 656 -29.31 -24.95 27.95
CA ASN A 656 -28.56 -25.04 29.21
C ASN A 656 -27.03 -24.84 29.05
N PRO A 657 -26.57 -23.63 28.67
CA PRO A 657 -25.15 -23.35 28.50
C PRO A 657 -24.36 -23.52 29.80
N ASP A 658 -23.12 -24.01 29.67
CA ASP A 658 -22.08 -24.03 30.70
C ASP A 658 -21.45 -22.64 30.91
N ILE A 659 -21.44 -21.80 29.87
CA ILE A 659 -20.82 -20.46 29.86
C ILE A 659 -21.80 -19.46 29.25
N VAL A 660 -22.00 -18.32 29.91
CA VAL A 660 -22.69 -17.15 29.33
C VAL A 660 -21.67 -16.03 29.16
N LEU A 661 -21.41 -15.66 27.90
CA LEU A 661 -20.64 -14.48 27.54
C LEU A 661 -21.59 -13.36 27.13
N LEU A 662 -21.57 -12.25 27.86
CA LEU A 662 -22.33 -11.06 27.54
C LEU A 662 -21.48 -10.06 26.76
N SER A 663 -22.07 -9.43 25.73
CA SER A 663 -21.45 -8.27 25.06
C SER A 663 -20.99 -7.23 26.09
N ASN A 664 -19.86 -6.56 25.84
CA ASN A 664 -19.29 -5.55 26.74
C ASN A 664 -20.30 -4.50 27.26
N THR A 665 -21.32 -4.18 26.47
CA THR A 665 -22.37 -3.21 26.85
C THR A 665 -23.34 -3.69 27.93
N LEU A 666 -23.22 -4.93 28.41
CA LEU A 666 -24.10 -5.56 29.39
C LEU A 666 -23.34 -5.94 30.67
N ASP A 667 -23.96 -5.67 31.81
CA ASP A 667 -23.42 -6.05 33.11
C ASP A 667 -23.88 -7.46 33.51
N PRO A 668 -23.00 -8.38 33.96
CA PRO A 668 -23.39 -9.73 34.40
C PRO A 668 -24.54 -9.76 35.42
N SER A 669 -24.69 -8.72 36.24
CA SER A 669 -25.80 -8.59 37.19
C SER A 669 -27.19 -8.59 36.55
N VAL A 670 -27.34 -8.30 35.25
CA VAL A 670 -28.63 -8.37 34.54
C VAL A 670 -29.10 -9.80 34.27
N VAL A 671 -28.18 -10.77 34.31
CA VAL A 671 -28.47 -12.21 34.22
C VAL A 671 -28.45 -12.83 35.61
N LEU A 672 -27.38 -12.58 36.39
CA LEU A 672 -27.18 -13.19 37.71
C LEU A 672 -28.31 -12.88 38.71
N ASN A 673 -28.94 -11.69 38.63
CA ASN A 673 -30.07 -11.32 39.49
C ASN A 673 -31.46 -11.60 38.87
N ASP A 674 -31.53 -12.07 37.63
CA ASP A 674 -32.82 -12.38 37.00
C ASP A 674 -33.28 -13.78 37.43
N ALA A 675 -34.42 -13.81 38.12
CA ALA A 675 -35.05 -15.04 38.60
C ALA A 675 -35.42 -16.03 37.48
N THR A 676 -35.51 -15.58 36.23
CA THR A 676 -35.81 -16.42 35.06
C THR A 676 -34.59 -17.16 34.50
N TRP A 677 -33.37 -16.76 34.88
CA TRP A 677 -32.12 -17.38 34.43
C TRP A 677 -31.52 -18.38 35.43
N GLN A 678 -32.10 -18.52 36.62
CA GLN A 678 -31.50 -19.29 37.73
C GLN A 678 -31.45 -20.80 37.50
N ASP A 679 -32.24 -21.33 36.56
CA ASP A 679 -32.25 -22.75 36.18
C ASP A 679 -31.22 -23.07 35.05
N ILE A 680 -30.30 -22.15 34.73
CA ILE A 680 -29.25 -22.31 33.72
C ILE A 680 -27.91 -22.61 34.42
N SER A 681 -27.23 -23.69 34.01
CA SER A 681 -25.98 -24.12 34.66
C SER A 681 -24.88 -23.07 34.69
N ALA A 682 -24.77 -22.18 33.70
CA ALA A 682 -23.83 -21.05 33.76
C ALA A 682 -24.11 -20.09 34.93
N VAL A 683 -25.39 -19.90 35.30
CA VAL A 683 -25.79 -19.03 36.42
C VAL A 683 -25.64 -19.76 37.75
N GLU A 684 -25.96 -21.05 37.80
CA GLU A 684 -25.74 -21.89 39.00
C GLU A 684 -24.25 -21.98 39.40
N ASN A 685 -23.35 -21.95 38.42
CA ASN A 685 -21.90 -22.09 38.60
C ASN A 685 -21.12 -20.75 38.59
N ASP A 686 -21.80 -19.59 38.50
CA ASP A 686 -21.20 -18.25 38.44
C ASP A 686 -20.26 -18.03 37.21
N THR A 687 -20.50 -18.74 36.11
CA THR A 687 -19.75 -18.66 34.84
C THR A 687 -20.44 -17.72 33.84
N VAL A 688 -20.83 -16.53 34.34
CA VAL A 688 -21.47 -15.45 33.58
C VAL A 688 -20.50 -14.28 33.46
N TYR A 689 -19.89 -14.12 32.30
CA TYR A 689 -18.81 -13.17 32.07
C TYR A 689 -19.22 -12.06 31.09
N ARG A 690 -18.46 -10.97 31.11
CA ARG A 690 -18.50 -9.93 30.09
C ARG A 690 -17.33 -10.16 29.13
N VAL A 691 -17.56 -10.04 27.83
CA VAL A 691 -16.48 -10.08 26.82
C VAL A 691 -15.54 -8.88 27.01
N PRO A 692 -14.21 -9.10 27.07
CA PRO A 692 -13.22 -8.02 27.13
C PRO A 692 -13.28 -7.03 25.96
N ARG A 693 -12.83 -5.81 26.19
CA ARG A 693 -12.69 -4.76 25.17
C ARG A 693 -11.56 -3.80 25.54
N PHE A 694 -10.76 -3.43 24.54
CA PHE A 694 -9.93 -2.22 24.57
C PHE A 694 -10.28 -1.34 23.36
N VAL A 695 -9.70 -1.59 22.18
CA VAL A 695 -10.07 -0.93 20.90
C VAL A 695 -11.28 -1.61 20.28
N GLY A 696 -11.18 -2.92 20.09
CA GLY A 696 -12.23 -3.83 19.65
C GLY A 696 -12.87 -4.59 20.83
N ASP A 697 -14.12 -5.01 20.64
CA ASP A 697 -14.77 -6.03 21.48
C ASP A 697 -14.23 -7.40 21.03
N TRP A 698 -13.66 -8.19 21.95
CA TRP A 698 -12.90 -9.40 21.61
C TRP A 698 -13.75 -10.56 21.03
N ALA A 699 -15.08 -10.44 21.01
CA ALA A 699 -15.98 -11.36 20.31
C ALA A 699 -16.55 -10.74 19.01
N SER A 700 -15.98 -9.63 18.53
CA SER A 700 -16.29 -8.98 17.25
C SER A 700 -15.22 -9.28 16.20
N PRO A 701 -15.48 -9.10 14.89
CA PRO A 701 -14.53 -9.44 13.84
C PRO A 701 -13.46 -8.34 13.67
N VAL A 702 -12.59 -8.22 14.68
CA VAL A 702 -11.46 -7.29 14.82
C VAL A 702 -10.14 -8.08 14.96
N PRO A 703 -8.96 -7.46 14.82
CA PRO A 703 -7.68 -8.12 15.09
C PRO A 703 -7.63 -8.80 16.47
N GLU A 704 -8.16 -8.16 17.50
CA GLU A 704 -8.10 -8.67 18.89
C GLU A 704 -9.03 -9.85 19.15
N SER A 705 -9.78 -10.31 18.15
CA SER A 705 -10.63 -11.50 18.27
C SER A 705 -9.84 -12.76 18.61
N VAL A 706 -8.55 -12.82 18.26
CA VAL A 706 -7.66 -13.92 18.64
C VAL A 706 -7.40 -13.96 20.15
N LEU A 707 -7.23 -12.81 20.81
CA LEU A 707 -7.13 -12.73 22.28
C LEU A 707 -8.43 -13.23 22.92
N GLY A 708 -9.57 -12.90 22.31
CA GLY A 708 -10.88 -13.45 22.69
C GLY A 708 -10.94 -14.98 22.61
N MET A 709 -10.39 -15.60 21.56
CA MET A 709 -10.35 -17.05 21.42
C MET A 709 -9.43 -17.69 22.47
N MET A 710 -8.24 -17.12 22.68
CA MET A 710 -7.27 -17.58 23.68
C MET A 710 -7.83 -17.50 25.11
N TRP A 711 -8.47 -16.37 25.44
CA TRP A 711 -9.15 -16.12 26.71
C TRP A 711 -10.25 -17.14 26.99
N VAL A 712 -11.14 -17.38 26.02
CA VAL A 712 -12.19 -18.40 26.17
C VAL A 712 -11.59 -19.79 26.32
N ALA A 713 -10.57 -20.13 25.54
CA ALA A 713 -9.98 -21.46 25.55
C ALA A 713 -9.27 -21.78 26.88
N ASP A 714 -8.50 -20.84 27.45
CA ASP A 714 -7.80 -21.04 28.73
C ASP A 714 -8.78 -21.41 29.87
N GLY A 715 -9.83 -20.62 30.07
CA GLY A 715 -10.77 -20.87 31.16
C GLY A 715 -11.89 -21.87 30.85
N ALA A 716 -12.21 -22.15 29.59
CA ALA A 716 -13.18 -23.21 29.25
C ALA A 716 -12.53 -24.60 29.16
N CYS A 717 -11.24 -24.67 28.81
CA CYS A 717 -10.47 -25.90 28.58
C CYS A 717 -9.17 -26.00 29.42
N PRO A 718 -9.16 -25.67 30.73
CA PRO A 718 -7.94 -25.53 31.54
C PRO A 718 -7.15 -26.84 31.79
N ASP A 719 -7.67 -27.99 31.37
CA ASP A 719 -6.95 -29.27 31.42
C ASP A 719 -6.03 -29.49 30.20
N VAL A 720 -6.21 -28.71 29.12
CA VAL A 720 -5.45 -28.82 27.85
C VAL A 720 -4.90 -27.50 27.33
N VAL A 721 -5.43 -26.36 27.79
CA VAL A 721 -4.92 -25.01 27.54
C VAL A 721 -4.40 -24.43 28.86
N ASP A 722 -3.20 -23.86 28.83
CA ASP A 722 -2.52 -23.19 29.94
C ASP A 722 -1.74 -22.01 29.33
N LEU A 723 -2.42 -20.86 29.20
CA LEU A 723 -1.90 -19.68 28.52
C LEU A 723 -1.75 -18.52 29.50
N ASP A 724 -0.62 -17.81 29.46
CA ASP A 724 -0.53 -16.50 30.12
C ASP A 724 -1.24 -15.45 29.26
N ILE A 725 -2.55 -15.39 29.39
CA ILE A 725 -3.41 -14.46 28.64
C ILE A 725 -3.07 -12.98 28.91
N ILE A 726 -2.35 -12.68 30.00
CA ILE A 726 -1.86 -11.32 30.29
C ILE A 726 -0.64 -11.02 29.42
N GLU A 727 0.38 -11.88 29.43
CA GLU A 727 1.58 -11.74 28.57
C GLU A 727 1.20 -11.69 27.08
N GLU A 728 0.23 -12.51 26.67
CA GLU A 728 -0.29 -12.53 25.29
C GLU A 728 -1.05 -11.25 24.90
N THR A 729 -1.74 -10.62 25.86
CA THR A 729 -2.44 -9.34 25.65
C THR A 729 -1.44 -8.19 25.55
N GLU A 730 -0.47 -8.13 26.46
CA GLU A 730 0.60 -7.13 26.46
C GLU A 730 1.43 -7.20 25.17
N ALA A 731 1.87 -8.39 24.78
CA ALA A 731 2.64 -8.60 23.55
C ALA A 731 1.89 -8.14 22.30
N PHE A 732 0.59 -8.45 22.21
CA PHE A 732 -0.23 -8.07 21.06
C PHE A 732 -0.47 -6.56 20.96
N TYR A 733 -0.78 -5.87 22.07
CA TYR A 733 -0.99 -4.41 22.05
C TYR A 733 0.33 -3.63 21.87
N ASN A 734 1.44 -4.13 22.40
CA ASN A 734 2.76 -3.56 22.14
C ASN A 734 3.14 -3.72 20.67
N GLU A 735 2.99 -4.92 20.10
CA GLU A 735 3.36 -5.19 18.71
C GLU A 735 2.48 -4.44 17.72
N PHE A 736 1.15 -4.60 17.77
CA PHE A 736 0.27 -4.12 16.69
C PHE A 736 -0.38 -2.76 16.93
N TYR A 737 -0.49 -2.33 18.19
CA TYR A 737 -1.05 -1.02 18.55
C TYR A 737 -0.01 -0.06 19.13
N PHE A 738 1.27 -0.43 19.12
CA PHE A 738 2.40 0.39 19.58
C PHE A 738 2.21 0.89 21.02
N TYR A 739 1.53 0.08 21.84
CA TYR A 739 1.05 0.46 23.17
C TYR A 739 1.65 -0.43 24.25
N GLU A 740 2.57 0.12 25.03
CA GLU A 740 3.16 -0.52 26.23
C GLU A 740 2.12 -0.61 27.36
N MET A 741 1.20 -1.58 27.25
CA MET A 741 0.22 -1.93 28.28
C MET A 741 0.91 -2.53 29.51
N ASP A 742 0.41 -2.23 30.71
CA ASP A 742 0.94 -2.82 31.94
C ASP A 742 0.13 -3.99 32.52
N ASP A 743 0.84 -4.78 33.33
CA ASP A 743 0.40 -5.91 34.15
C ASP A 743 -0.96 -5.69 34.85
N ALA A 744 -1.29 -4.45 35.26
CA ALA A 744 -2.52 -4.13 35.97
C ALA A 744 -3.65 -3.73 35.01
N GLU A 745 -3.34 -2.97 33.95
CA GLU A 745 -4.26 -2.59 32.90
C GLU A 745 -4.75 -3.80 32.10
N ALA A 746 -3.86 -4.69 31.69
CA ALA A 746 -4.22 -5.94 31.02
C ALA A 746 -5.20 -6.78 31.86
N LYS A 747 -4.97 -6.87 33.18
CA LYS A 747 -5.88 -7.54 34.13
C LYS A 747 -7.23 -6.83 34.29
N GLU A 748 -7.28 -5.51 34.15
CA GLU A 748 -8.54 -4.74 34.18
C GLU A 748 -9.36 -4.97 32.90
N ILE A 749 -8.71 -5.02 31.74
CA ILE A 749 -9.34 -5.29 30.42
C ILE A 749 -9.87 -6.72 30.33
N ILE A 750 -9.04 -7.72 30.68
CA ILE A 750 -9.40 -9.15 30.65
C ILE A 750 -10.52 -9.45 31.66
N GLY A 751 -10.52 -8.75 32.80
CA GLY A 751 -11.51 -8.93 33.86
C GLY A 751 -11.43 -10.29 34.56
N PRO A 752 -12.42 -10.62 35.41
CA PRO A 752 -12.43 -11.87 36.15
C PRO A 752 -12.89 -13.03 35.26
N PHE A 753 -11.97 -13.89 34.83
CA PHE A 753 -12.29 -15.20 34.27
C PHE A 753 -11.87 -16.30 35.26
N VAL A 754 -12.81 -17.19 35.60
CA VAL A 754 -12.54 -18.32 36.50
C VAL A 754 -12.49 -19.58 35.67
N GLN A 755 -11.32 -20.25 35.67
CA GLN A 755 -11.13 -21.54 35.01
C GLN A 755 -12.20 -22.55 35.46
N ILE A 756 -12.94 -23.10 34.50
CA ILE A 756 -14.09 -23.97 34.72
C ILE A 756 -13.58 -25.40 34.88
N PRO A 757 -13.82 -26.06 36.03
CA PRO A 757 -13.35 -27.43 36.23
C PRO A 757 -13.92 -28.43 35.21
N ALA A 758 -13.16 -29.49 34.96
CA ALA A 758 -13.64 -30.69 34.28
C ALA A 758 -14.98 -31.18 34.87
N ALA A 759 -15.87 -31.68 34.02
CA ALA A 759 -17.02 -32.44 34.49
C ALA A 759 -16.53 -33.78 35.09
N ALA A 760 -16.98 -34.09 36.31
CA ALA A 760 -16.48 -35.19 37.14
C ALA A 760 -17.20 -36.55 36.94
#